data_AF-A0A958BF92-F1
#
_entry.id   AF-A0A958BF92-F1
#
_cell.length_a   1.000
_cell.length_b   1.000
_cell.length_c   1.000
_cell.angle_alpha   90.00
_cell.angle_beta   90.00
_cell.angle_gamma   90.00
#
_symmetry.space_group_name_H-M   'P 1'
#
loop_
_entity.id
_entity.type
_entity.pdbx_description
1 polymer ?
#
loop_
_entity_poly.entity_id
_entity_poly.type
_entity_poly.pdbx_seq_one_letter_code
_entity_poly.pdbx_strand_id
1 'polypeptide(L)'
;MRRVLVLASLTCLALIVPRPGDGPSPSARGQAAPLTYALQDTWRPSAQPLLARPLGWPDGHRPGGMDSDPGSGRIFATDRSADSIRVYDATGSFEREIGAPAGSLPFRAPRDLALLPAPSDRLALSDTGNDRVLILTRAGDLIAAVDLPSPAGIAPALDYDPDGAAFYVVSTERHRIYGYDADGVEVRSIPLDGSVAPDGLAHPEVLAARAPGTDYRRFKVADPGAGQLRDLVFSAGGIRSDESRPLPGVRAVDAGLAALGGSLGLQTFAGAPGRGLIWLDAVDPSRATRPFAEVHDLELSAAGRLLALVEPEGLVDLGDLSELVTRLSWPDGRLTDPQRLAVGDRALISDASPYMQRLDAGGRPDGRTWSVSPLLPPVDVAAEGPRQYYLASSELVGGRSVKALDAQGRIVASWQSDLDDSHRIEAIAAAGGRVVVLDLLGQELRLLDADLTETARWSVSTGAFRGLLDVAMSPDRVFVANPQTGELEIWKLDGSWVGSVRVPTGPLRVAARDDGVAMVLTGADWIFAYDPDGMPLGAWPAGLPQERPIDLDLDAAGRLYVLDAGGELRVYVERPDVGGQLPPPSGPDRCAVLRDKGAAPREIVLGETVEVALVVEGSCPIEFKTADVVLAIDTSGSMRQENKMAAARNAAIAFLAQTDPLLTRVGLVSFAGEPTAVQALTEDRRRLITAVNGLQADGGTRLVPPLEASIDMVVGEGARPGANRVIVFMSDGKDTGGGSVHVPDPPGLTEAIQRARDAGIFIFTIGLGSDADERTLRRMAHDDDAYFFSPGTAELRGVYLQIARRIEAAELFERITVVDEVPDNMTFLPGSGRPTEPELSPDGRTLTWRLGRVFEPGFQLVYRLRPEEVGLWPTNRRAWADYVDGFGNSDRSVFPVPEVRVIAPTATPGPSPTPSPSATSAPPLRPAYLPLLLRERCSGHRLNIVLAIDTSSSMRAAFGPGQAAKIEAAREAARSFLERVDLTRDALSVIGFDETARIAASGQDRDALARGIAGLVTREGTRIDRALDLAGALLSGPDRLPGARAVVILLSDGAPTPGTEAAAMAAAAALGAQGVSLHTVAIGQDAARAFLADLAGAPDRTWYVADGAELARLYADLAAGLAPCRPSWTAPDPKPLRGPSPPLAPFASAP
;
A
#
# COMPACT_ATOMS: atom_id res chain seq x y z
N MET A 1 -2.20 37.01 -53.24
CA MET A 1 -2.27 36.75 -54.69
C MET A 1 -0.87 36.42 -55.20
N ARG A 2 -0.71 35.21 -55.76
CA ARG A 2 0.27 34.79 -56.78
C ARG A 2 1.79 35.05 -56.59
N ARG A 3 2.50 33.94 -56.34
CA ARG A 3 3.46 33.25 -57.24
C ARG A 3 4.55 34.07 -57.98
N VAL A 4 5.80 33.69 -57.65
CA VAL A 4 7.02 33.49 -58.48
C VAL A 4 7.86 34.71 -58.87
N LEU A 5 9.19 34.55 -58.66
CA LEU A 5 10.42 35.20 -59.19
C LEU A 5 11.28 35.75 -58.02
N VAL A 6 12.58 35.47 -57.80
CA VAL A 6 13.70 35.05 -58.65
C VAL A 6 14.81 34.41 -57.79
N LEU A 7 15.43 33.33 -58.28
CA LEU A 7 16.77 32.85 -57.90
C LEU A 7 17.84 33.76 -58.53
N ALA A 8 18.72 34.36 -57.72
CA ALA A 8 20.16 34.53 -58.03
C ALA A 8 20.90 35.23 -56.88
N SER A 9 22.05 34.65 -56.51
CA SER A 9 23.16 35.22 -55.70
C SER A 9 23.05 35.11 -54.17
N LEU A 10 23.69 34.08 -53.60
CA LEU A 10 24.21 34.08 -52.22
C LEU A 10 25.50 33.25 -52.14
N THR A 11 26.59 33.90 -52.56
CA THR A 11 27.93 33.67 -52.03
C THR A 11 28.11 34.70 -50.91
N CYS A 12 28.70 34.29 -49.78
CA CYS A 12 28.91 35.04 -48.51
C CYS A 12 27.79 34.88 -47.46
N LEU A 13 27.97 33.91 -46.54
CA LEU A 13 27.97 34.12 -45.09
C LEU A 13 28.40 32.82 -44.39
N ALA A 14 29.71 32.55 -44.35
CA ALA A 14 30.27 31.65 -43.35
C ALA A 14 30.54 32.52 -42.11
N LEU A 15 29.60 32.56 -41.17
CA LEU A 15 29.75 33.23 -39.88
C LEU A 15 29.88 32.17 -38.77
N ILE A 16 31.14 32.00 -38.35
CA ILE A 16 31.59 31.84 -36.96
C ILE A 16 30.79 30.82 -36.11
N VAL A 17 31.17 29.56 -36.23
CA VAL A 17 31.13 28.63 -35.10
C VAL A 17 32.35 28.96 -34.22
N PRO A 18 32.23 29.34 -32.94
CA PRO A 18 33.38 29.43 -32.08
C PRO A 18 33.93 28.03 -31.83
N ARG A 19 35.23 27.83 -32.10
CA ARG A 19 35.97 26.63 -31.68
C ARG A 19 36.01 26.56 -30.14
N PRO A 20 35.94 25.37 -29.53
CA PRO A 20 36.28 25.20 -28.13
C PRO A 20 37.80 25.25 -28.00
N GLY A 21 38.32 26.41 -27.58
CA GLY A 21 39.74 26.65 -27.38
C GLY A 21 39.98 28.15 -27.23
N ASP A 22 40.59 28.53 -26.11
CA ASP A 22 40.84 29.91 -25.64
C ASP A 22 39.69 30.60 -24.90
N GLY A 23 39.10 29.89 -23.92
CA GLY A 23 38.71 30.53 -22.65
C GLY A 23 39.94 30.61 -21.73
N PRO A 24 40.02 31.59 -20.80
CA PRO A 24 41.17 31.70 -19.91
C PRO A 24 41.38 30.38 -19.15
N SER A 25 42.64 29.95 -19.07
CA SER A 25 43.09 28.78 -18.30
C SER A 25 42.29 28.63 -16.98
N PRO A 26 41.77 27.43 -16.65
CA PRO A 26 41.09 27.17 -15.37
C PRO A 26 42.04 27.18 -14.17
N SER A 27 43.29 27.62 -14.35
CA SER A 27 44.20 27.90 -13.25
C SER A 27 43.86 29.26 -12.62
N ALA A 28 43.19 29.23 -11.47
CA ALA A 28 42.93 30.34 -10.52
C ALA A 28 41.51 30.93 -10.44
N ARG A 29 40.46 30.12 -10.64
CA ARG A 29 39.26 30.26 -9.78
C ARG A 29 39.42 29.25 -8.65
N GLY A 30 39.50 29.72 -7.40
CA GLY A 30 39.58 28.82 -6.26
C GLY A 30 38.40 27.85 -6.33
N GLN A 31 38.68 26.55 -6.39
CA GLN A 31 37.64 25.54 -6.28
C GLN A 31 36.94 25.79 -4.95
N ALA A 32 35.67 26.22 -5.00
CA ALA A 32 34.83 26.26 -3.81
C ALA A 32 34.85 24.86 -3.20
N ALA A 33 34.96 24.78 -1.88
CA ALA A 33 34.85 23.50 -1.19
C ALA A 33 33.49 22.86 -1.56
N PRO A 34 33.42 21.54 -1.77
CA PRO A 34 32.16 20.89 -2.09
C PRO A 34 31.13 21.17 -0.99
N LEU A 35 29.93 21.60 -1.40
CA LEU A 35 28.81 21.84 -0.52
C LEU A 35 28.27 20.50 0.00
N THR A 36 28.04 20.40 1.30
CA THR A 36 27.44 19.22 1.94
C THR A 36 26.36 19.67 2.89
N TYR A 37 25.29 18.87 2.99
CA TYR A 37 24.24 19.03 3.98
C TYR A 37 24.23 17.83 4.93
N ALA A 38 23.98 18.07 6.22
CA ALA A 38 23.79 17.02 7.20
C ALA A 38 22.41 17.13 7.85
N LEU A 39 21.81 15.97 8.13
CA LEU A 39 20.54 15.89 8.81
C LEU A 39 20.67 16.56 10.19
N GLN A 40 19.86 17.59 10.41
CA GLN A 40 19.74 18.28 11.69
C GLN A 40 18.57 17.72 12.50
N ASP A 41 17.42 17.54 11.84
CA ASP A 41 16.18 17.16 12.50
C ASP A 41 15.32 16.29 11.59
N THR A 42 14.44 15.48 12.19
CA THR A 42 13.45 14.68 11.49
C THR A 42 12.12 14.85 12.19
N TRP A 43 11.18 15.48 11.50
CA TRP A 43 9.82 15.55 11.97
C TRP A 43 9.01 14.35 11.48
N ARG A 44 8.26 13.76 12.42
CA ARG A 44 7.31 12.68 12.18
C ARG A 44 5.92 13.17 12.57
N PRO A 45 4.89 12.91 11.75
CA PRO A 45 3.52 13.21 12.12
C PRO A 45 3.15 12.49 13.43
N SER A 46 2.76 13.22 14.48
CA SER A 46 2.44 12.63 15.79
C SER A 46 1.00 12.12 15.80
N ALA A 47 0.78 10.82 15.94
CA ALA A 47 -0.53 10.30 16.30
C ALA A 47 -0.82 10.65 17.78
N GLN A 48 -1.62 11.69 18.04
CA GLN A 48 -2.18 11.84 19.38
C GLN A 48 -3.31 10.81 19.56
N PRO A 49 -3.25 9.92 20.56
CA PRO A 49 -4.36 9.02 20.84
C PRO A 49 -5.60 9.83 21.28
N LEU A 50 -6.79 9.39 20.85
CA LEU A 50 -8.03 9.87 21.46
C LEU A 50 -7.98 9.58 22.97
N LEU A 51 -8.29 10.57 23.79
CA LEU A 51 -8.39 10.42 25.25
C LEU A 51 -9.64 9.59 25.58
N ALA A 52 -9.55 8.29 25.42
CA ALA A 52 -10.57 7.33 25.81
C ALA A 52 -10.45 7.10 27.32
N ARG A 53 -11.51 7.42 28.10
CA ARG A 53 -11.54 7.19 29.55
C ARG A 53 -12.39 5.95 29.86
N PRO A 54 -11.78 4.82 30.30
CA PRO A 54 -12.54 3.63 30.68
C PRO A 54 -13.48 3.93 31.86
N LEU A 55 -14.72 3.44 31.81
CA LEU A 55 -15.74 3.66 32.83
C LEU A 55 -15.96 2.44 33.76
N GLY A 56 -14.98 1.54 33.83
CA GLY A 56 -15.02 0.39 34.74
C GLY A 56 -15.91 -0.74 34.19
N TRP A 57 -15.32 -1.57 33.34
CA TRP A 57 -15.91 -2.79 32.81
C TRP A 57 -15.13 -4.01 33.34
N PRO A 58 -15.77 -5.16 33.64
CA PRO A 58 -15.05 -6.32 34.13
C PRO A 58 -14.10 -6.91 33.09
N ASP A 59 -12.88 -7.26 33.50
CA ASP A 59 -11.87 -7.84 32.62
C ASP A 59 -12.36 -9.15 31.98
N GLY A 60 -12.20 -9.27 30.65
CA GLY A 60 -12.58 -10.47 29.90
C GLY A 60 -14.07 -10.61 29.59
N HIS A 61 -14.89 -9.63 29.98
CA HIS A 61 -16.30 -9.61 29.63
C HIS A 61 -16.54 -8.97 28.26
N ARG A 62 -17.45 -9.54 27.46
CA ARG A 62 -17.78 -9.08 26.11
C ARG A 62 -19.01 -8.18 26.10
N PRO A 63 -18.89 -6.89 25.72
CA PRO A 63 -20.06 -6.02 25.58
C PRO A 63 -20.91 -6.40 24.37
N GLY A 64 -22.19 -6.00 24.39
CA GLY A 64 -23.08 -6.00 23.22
C GLY A 64 -23.48 -4.57 22.85
N GLY A 65 -24.77 -4.24 23.01
CA GLY A 65 -25.34 -2.91 22.76
C GLY A 65 -25.64 -2.13 24.04
N MET A 66 -25.91 -0.84 23.91
CA MET A 66 -26.25 0.07 25.00
C MET A 66 -27.26 1.13 24.58
N ASP A 67 -27.92 1.70 25.59
CA ASP A 67 -28.71 2.92 25.43
C ASP A 67 -28.63 3.74 26.73
N SER A 68 -28.84 5.04 26.63
CA SER A 68 -28.78 5.98 27.74
C SER A 68 -30.13 6.63 28.01
N ASP A 69 -30.55 6.65 29.27
CA ASP A 69 -31.83 7.23 29.66
C ASP A 69 -31.76 8.77 29.57
N PRO A 70 -32.55 9.41 28.69
CA PRO A 70 -32.49 10.87 28.52
C PRO A 70 -32.91 11.63 29.77
N GLY A 71 -33.72 11.01 30.65
CA GLY A 71 -34.23 11.64 31.87
C GLY A 71 -33.25 11.56 33.04
N SER A 72 -32.72 10.37 33.34
CA SER A 72 -31.83 10.14 34.48
C SER A 72 -30.33 10.17 34.15
N GLY A 73 -29.97 10.06 32.86
CA GLY A 73 -28.60 9.93 32.38
C GLY A 73 -27.97 8.55 32.62
N ARG A 74 -28.70 7.58 33.18
CA ARG A 74 -28.20 6.22 33.40
C ARG A 74 -27.92 5.51 32.07
N ILE A 75 -26.88 4.68 32.08
CA ILE A 75 -26.44 3.90 30.91
C ILE A 75 -26.79 2.44 31.15
N PHE A 76 -27.48 1.80 30.20
CA PHE A 76 -27.79 0.38 30.21
C PHE A 76 -26.97 -0.28 29.11
N ALA A 77 -26.21 -1.32 29.42
CA ALA A 77 -25.36 -2.02 28.46
C ALA A 77 -25.54 -3.54 28.59
N THR A 78 -25.65 -4.27 27.48
CA THR A 78 -25.68 -5.73 27.50
C THR A 78 -24.27 -6.29 27.69
N ASP A 79 -24.18 -7.33 28.51
CA ASP A 79 -22.98 -8.13 28.70
C ASP A 79 -23.24 -9.54 28.14
N ARG A 80 -22.67 -9.81 26.97
CA ARG A 80 -22.87 -11.05 26.22
C ARG A 80 -22.23 -12.25 26.90
N SER A 81 -21.20 -12.01 27.72
CA SER A 81 -20.48 -13.07 28.43
C SER A 81 -21.10 -13.41 29.78
N ALA A 82 -21.72 -12.43 30.45
CA ALA A 82 -22.43 -12.63 31.71
C ALA A 82 -23.93 -12.91 31.53
N ASP A 83 -24.44 -12.84 30.29
CA ASP A 83 -25.86 -12.99 29.96
C ASP A 83 -26.75 -12.06 30.81
N SER A 84 -26.38 -10.76 30.87
CA SER A 84 -27.07 -9.76 31.71
C SER A 84 -27.06 -8.36 31.10
N ILE A 85 -27.80 -7.44 31.73
CA ILE A 85 -27.74 -6.00 31.46
C ILE A 85 -27.06 -5.31 32.65
N ARG A 86 -25.98 -4.58 32.39
CA ARG A 86 -25.26 -3.76 33.39
C ARG A 86 -25.81 -2.34 33.36
N VAL A 87 -26.05 -1.77 34.54
CA VAL A 87 -26.57 -0.41 34.70
C VAL A 87 -25.52 0.46 35.38
N TYR A 88 -25.23 1.60 34.76
CA TYR A 88 -24.30 2.61 35.25
C TYR A 88 -25.04 3.92 35.49
N ASP A 89 -24.56 4.71 36.46
CA ASP A 89 -25.04 6.07 36.66
C ASP A 89 -24.57 7.01 35.54
N ALA A 90 -25.04 8.26 35.56
CA ALA A 90 -24.68 9.28 34.57
C ALA A 90 -23.18 9.65 34.54
N THR A 91 -22.40 9.22 35.52
CA THR A 91 -20.95 9.42 35.58
C THR A 91 -20.16 8.24 35.04
N GLY A 92 -20.84 7.13 34.72
CA GLY A 92 -20.24 5.86 34.31
C GLY A 92 -19.91 4.94 35.48
N SER A 93 -20.37 5.21 36.70
CA SER A 93 -20.12 4.30 37.83
C SER A 93 -21.13 3.15 37.84
N PHE A 94 -20.65 1.93 38.02
CA PHE A 94 -21.51 0.74 38.07
C PHE A 94 -22.50 0.81 39.24
N GLU A 95 -23.80 0.70 38.95
CA GLU A 95 -24.86 0.68 39.97
C GLU A 95 -25.33 -0.74 40.29
N ARG A 96 -25.71 -1.52 39.25
CA ARG A 96 -26.32 -2.84 39.42
C ARG A 96 -26.34 -3.64 38.11
N GLU A 97 -26.73 -4.90 38.25
CA GLU A 97 -26.93 -5.84 37.14
C GLU A 97 -28.39 -6.33 37.11
N ILE A 98 -28.93 -6.50 35.91
CA ILE A 98 -30.27 -7.04 35.64
C ILE A 98 -30.09 -8.37 34.91
N GLY A 99 -30.50 -9.46 35.56
CA GLY A 99 -30.56 -10.79 34.94
C GLY A 99 -31.94 -11.11 34.38
N ALA A 100 -32.10 -12.34 33.89
CA ALA A 100 -33.36 -12.81 33.35
C ALA A 100 -34.51 -12.73 34.39
N PRO A 101 -35.72 -12.28 33.98
CA PRO A 101 -36.88 -12.23 34.86
C PRO A 101 -37.22 -13.61 35.44
N ALA A 102 -37.70 -13.63 36.68
CA ALA A 102 -38.10 -14.87 37.34
C ALA A 102 -39.19 -15.61 36.54
N GLY A 103 -38.95 -16.90 36.26
CA GLY A 103 -39.87 -17.74 35.48
C GLY A 103 -39.70 -17.67 33.96
N SER A 104 -38.74 -16.88 33.46
CA SER A 104 -38.33 -16.87 32.05
C SER A 104 -37.07 -17.70 31.81
N LEU A 105 -36.78 -18.04 30.54
CA LEU A 105 -35.46 -18.59 30.18
C LEU A 105 -34.36 -17.58 30.55
N PRO A 106 -33.19 -18.03 31.04
CA PRO A 106 -32.01 -17.17 31.16
C PRO A 106 -31.73 -16.43 29.85
N PHE A 107 -31.22 -15.20 29.93
CA PHE A 107 -30.71 -14.54 28.74
C PHE A 107 -29.60 -15.39 28.13
N ARG A 108 -29.43 -15.31 26.82
CA ARG A 108 -28.38 -16.01 26.10
C ARG A 108 -27.90 -15.14 24.95
N ALA A 109 -26.68 -14.63 25.08
CA ALA A 109 -26.09 -13.65 24.17
C ALA A 109 -27.01 -12.43 23.93
N PRO A 110 -27.39 -11.67 24.99
CA PRO A 110 -28.15 -10.43 24.83
C PRO A 110 -27.36 -9.43 23.96
N ARG A 111 -27.83 -9.17 22.75
CA ARG A 111 -27.02 -8.51 21.71
C ARG A 111 -27.15 -6.99 21.75
N ASP A 112 -28.38 -6.49 21.82
CA ASP A 112 -28.71 -5.06 21.72
C ASP A 112 -29.93 -4.71 22.59
N LEU A 113 -30.06 -3.46 23.00
CA LEU A 113 -31.19 -2.97 23.79
C LEU A 113 -31.61 -1.56 23.37
N ALA A 114 -32.87 -1.21 23.63
CA ALA A 114 -33.36 0.16 23.47
C ALA A 114 -34.31 0.54 24.61
N LEU A 115 -34.10 1.73 25.19
CA LEU A 115 -34.98 2.33 26.17
C LEU A 115 -36.16 3.00 25.46
N LEU A 116 -37.38 2.68 25.88
CA LEU A 116 -38.55 3.35 25.34
C LEU A 116 -38.64 4.78 25.90
N PRO A 117 -38.95 5.79 25.06
CA PRO A 117 -39.06 7.18 25.50
C PRO A 117 -40.08 7.41 26.62
N ALA A 118 -39.83 8.45 27.42
CA ALA A 118 -40.74 8.88 28.49
C ALA A 118 -42.16 9.17 27.93
N PRO A 119 -43.23 8.85 28.68
CA PRO A 119 -43.24 8.45 30.10
C PRO A 119 -43.06 6.95 30.36
N SER A 120 -42.65 6.14 29.38
CA SER A 120 -42.46 4.70 29.53
C SER A 120 -41.30 4.34 30.47
N ASP A 121 -41.51 3.40 31.40
CA ASP A 121 -40.45 2.77 32.21
C ASP A 121 -39.99 1.44 31.59
N ARG A 122 -40.03 1.32 30.27
CA ARG A 122 -39.77 0.06 29.56
C ARG A 122 -38.48 0.10 28.77
N LEU A 123 -37.89 -1.08 28.57
CA LEU A 123 -36.80 -1.32 27.63
C LEU A 123 -37.09 -2.58 26.81
N ALA A 124 -36.62 -2.60 25.57
CA ALA A 124 -36.61 -3.76 24.70
C ALA A 124 -35.19 -4.36 24.67
N LEU A 125 -35.09 -5.69 24.69
CA LEU A 125 -33.83 -6.44 24.69
C LEU A 125 -33.88 -7.52 23.60
N SER A 126 -32.87 -7.57 22.73
CA SER A 126 -32.68 -8.70 21.81
C SER A 126 -31.93 -9.82 22.53
N ASP A 127 -32.63 -10.95 22.73
CA ASP A 127 -32.07 -12.16 23.35
C ASP A 127 -31.77 -13.17 22.23
N THR A 128 -30.72 -12.88 21.47
CA THR A 128 -30.47 -13.51 20.16
C THR A 128 -30.24 -15.01 20.27
N GLY A 129 -29.58 -15.49 21.33
CA GLY A 129 -29.34 -16.92 21.53
C GLY A 129 -30.59 -17.74 21.89
N ASN A 130 -31.72 -17.06 22.13
CA ASN A 130 -33.04 -17.63 22.41
C ASN A 130 -34.10 -17.26 21.36
N ASP A 131 -33.73 -16.59 20.25
CA ASP A 131 -34.64 -16.19 19.17
C ASP A 131 -35.88 -15.41 19.63
N ARG A 132 -35.68 -14.44 20.53
CA ARG A 132 -36.77 -13.62 21.07
C ARG A 132 -36.36 -12.19 21.39
N VAL A 133 -37.36 -11.33 21.48
CA VAL A 133 -37.27 -9.97 22.03
C VAL A 133 -38.03 -9.92 23.35
N LEU A 134 -37.39 -9.39 24.40
CA LEU A 134 -38.02 -9.19 25.69
C LEU A 134 -38.34 -7.71 25.90
N ILE A 135 -39.51 -7.45 26.47
CA ILE A 135 -39.91 -6.14 26.93
C ILE A 135 -39.92 -6.19 28.44
N LEU A 136 -39.04 -5.40 29.06
CA LEU A 136 -38.82 -5.38 30.49
C LEU A 136 -39.16 -3.99 31.05
N THR A 137 -39.49 -3.91 32.32
CA THR A 137 -39.35 -2.64 33.06
C THR A 137 -37.87 -2.29 33.15
N ARG A 138 -37.51 -1.02 33.33
CA ARG A 138 -36.10 -0.65 33.58
C ARG A 138 -35.56 -1.27 34.87
N ALA A 139 -36.44 -1.75 35.77
CA ALA A 139 -36.06 -2.54 36.93
C ALA A 139 -35.67 -3.99 36.59
N GLY A 140 -36.19 -4.56 35.51
CA GLY A 140 -35.96 -5.94 35.06
C GLY A 140 -37.17 -6.85 35.09
N ASP A 141 -38.37 -6.34 35.35
CA ASP A 141 -39.60 -7.15 35.39
C ASP A 141 -40.12 -7.42 33.98
N LEU A 142 -40.50 -8.67 33.70
CA LEU A 142 -41.03 -9.06 32.39
C LEU A 142 -42.41 -8.46 32.14
N ILE A 143 -42.57 -7.79 31.00
CA ILE A 143 -43.85 -7.29 30.51
C ILE A 143 -44.37 -8.19 29.40
N ALA A 144 -43.53 -8.45 28.39
CA ALA A 144 -43.86 -9.30 27.26
C ALA A 144 -42.60 -9.97 26.69
N ALA A 145 -42.81 -11.08 26.01
CA ALA A 145 -41.80 -11.80 25.25
C ALA A 145 -42.35 -12.09 23.86
N VAL A 146 -41.58 -11.78 22.83
CA VAL A 146 -41.95 -11.94 21.43
C VAL A 146 -40.97 -12.88 20.76
N ASP A 147 -41.48 -13.97 20.19
CA ASP A 147 -40.67 -14.90 19.39
C ASP A 147 -40.29 -14.22 18.06
N LEU A 148 -38.99 -14.02 17.85
CA LEU A 148 -38.44 -13.38 16.66
C LEU A 148 -37.08 -14.01 16.34
N PRO A 149 -36.96 -14.80 15.25
CA PRO A 149 -35.71 -15.47 14.91
C PRO A 149 -34.58 -14.49 14.60
N SER A 150 -33.41 -14.76 15.18
CA SER A 150 -32.18 -13.97 15.04
C SER A 150 -32.42 -12.44 15.13
N PRO A 151 -32.95 -11.93 16.25
CA PRO A 151 -33.14 -10.50 16.46
C PRO A 151 -31.76 -9.86 16.63
N ALA A 152 -31.46 -8.85 15.82
CA ALA A 152 -30.21 -8.10 15.85
C ALA A 152 -30.44 -6.69 16.39
N GLY A 153 -30.16 -5.64 15.60
CA GLY A 153 -30.31 -4.25 16.02
C GLY A 153 -31.74 -3.84 16.43
N ILE A 154 -31.83 -3.05 17.49
CA ILE A 154 -33.07 -2.47 18.02
C ILE A 154 -32.98 -0.93 17.97
N ALA A 155 -34.04 -0.25 17.52
CA ALA A 155 -34.12 1.21 17.56
C ALA A 155 -35.45 1.69 18.16
N PRO A 156 -35.44 2.68 19.08
CA PRO A 156 -36.67 3.27 19.60
C PRO A 156 -37.36 4.15 18.54
N ALA A 157 -38.69 4.31 18.64
CA ALA A 157 -39.47 5.15 17.74
C ALA A 157 -40.65 5.87 18.43
N LEU A 158 -40.90 7.11 17.99
CA LEU A 158 -41.96 7.99 18.53
C LEU A 158 -43.23 8.05 17.65
N ASP A 159 -43.43 7.05 16.79
CA ASP A 159 -44.25 7.24 15.59
C ASP A 159 -45.72 6.77 15.68
N TYR A 160 -46.21 6.54 16.90
CA TYR A 160 -47.62 6.22 17.13
C TYR A 160 -48.32 7.39 17.84
N ASP A 161 -49.63 7.46 17.67
CA ASP A 161 -50.61 8.37 18.27
C ASP A 161 -50.23 8.84 19.71
N PRO A 162 -50.72 9.99 20.22
CA PRO A 162 -50.10 10.80 21.28
C PRO A 162 -49.90 10.13 22.66
N ASP A 163 -50.21 8.84 22.81
CA ASP A 163 -50.23 8.09 24.05
C ASP A 163 -49.32 6.82 24.09
N GLY A 164 -48.48 6.50 23.07
CA GLY A 164 -47.67 5.26 23.11
C GLY A 164 -46.30 5.27 22.42
N ALA A 165 -45.24 4.91 23.15
CA ALA A 165 -43.91 4.65 22.62
C ALA A 165 -43.83 3.31 21.86
N ALA A 166 -43.02 3.22 20.80
CA ALA A 166 -42.80 2.01 20.00
C ALA A 166 -41.29 1.74 19.80
N PHE A 167 -40.95 0.55 19.32
CA PHE A 167 -39.58 0.20 18.93
C PHE A 167 -39.58 -0.68 17.68
N TYR A 168 -38.45 -0.68 16.96
CA TYR A 168 -38.22 -1.53 15.80
C TYR A 168 -37.07 -2.50 16.07
N VAL A 169 -37.19 -3.71 15.55
CA VAL A 169 -36.17 -4.75 15.63
C VAL A 169 -35.92 -5.30 14.25
N VAL A 170 -34.65 -5.45 13.87
CA VAL A 170 -34.30 -6.14 12.62
C VAL A 170 -34.05 -7.62 12.87
N SER A 171 -34.58 -8.47 11.99
CA SER A 171 -34.31 -9.91 11.97
C SER A 171 -33.38 -10.21 10.82
N THR A 172 -32.18 -10.70 11.14
CA THR A 172 -31.16 -11.09 10.15
C THR A 172 -31.63 -12.29 9.33
N GLU A 173 -32.26 -13.27 9.99
CA GLU A 173 -32.74 -14.50 9.34
C GLU A 173 -33.94 -14.24 8.42
N ARG A 174 -34.88 -13.37 8.83
CA ARG A 174 -36.09 -13.11 8.04
C ARG A 174 -35.91 -12.00 7.01
N HIS A 175 -34.80 -11.27 7.03
CA HIS A 175 -34.56 -10.08 6.21
C HIS A 175 -35.71 -9.07 6.32
N ARG A 176 -36.10 -8.71 7.55
CA ARG A 176 -37.24 -7.82 7.83
C ARG A 176 -36.99 -6.93 9.04
N ILE A 177 -37.62 -5.75 9.03
CA ILE A 177 -37.74 -4.87 10.20
C ILE A 177 -39.14 -5.05 10.78
N TYR A 178 -39.25 -5.42 12.05
CA TYR A 178 -40.50 -5.57 12.80
C TYR A 178 -40.69 -4.38 13.73
N GLY A 179 -41.87 -3.78 13.72
CA GLY A 179 -42.26 -2.70 14.63
C GLY A 179 -43.24 -3.22 15.67
N TYR A 180 -42.94 -2.95 16.94
CA TYR A 180 -43.73 -3.34 18.09
C TYR A 180 -44.15 -2.10 18.89
N ASP A 181 -45.34 -2.16 19.47
CA ASP A 181 -45.72 -1.20 20.51
C ASP A 181 -45.05 -1.52 21.86
N ALA A 182 -45.26 -0.66 22.84
CA ALA A 182 -44.69 -0.83 24.18
C ALA A 182 -45.08 -2.15 24.85
N ASP A 183 -46.22 -2.75 24.51
CA ASP A 183 -46.74 -4.01 25.08
C ASP A 183 -46.29 -5.26 24.29
N GLY A 184 -45.54 -5.08 23.19
CA GLY A 184 -45.00 -6.17 22.38
C GLY A 184 -45.95 -6.70 21.32
N VAL A 185 -46.99 -5.94 20.99
CA VAL A 185 -47.87 -6.27 19.88
C VAL A 185 -47.21 -5.80 18.58
N GLU A 186 -47.08 -6.72 17.61
CA GLU A 186 -46.59 -6.34 16.27
C GLU A 186 -47.59 -5.39 15.63
N VAL A 187 -47.15 -4.15 15.41
CA VAL A 187 -47.94 -3.10 14.76
C VAL A 187 -47.60 -2.97 13.28
N ARG A 188 -46.42 -3.46 12.86
CA ARG A 188 -45.97 -3.42 11.46
C ARG A 188 -44.81 -4.38 11.23
N SER A 189 -44.64 -4.82 9.99
CA SER A 189 -43.38 -5.41 9.53
C SER A 189 -43.04 -4.98 8.10
N ILE A 190 -41.75 -4.80 7.84
CA ILE A 190 -41.20 -4.19 6.62
C ILE A 190 -40.24 -5.20 5.97
N PRO A 191 -40.51 -5.65 4.73
CA PRO A 191 -39.56 -6.48 3.98
C PRO A 191 -38.29 -5.72 3.62
N LEU A 192 -37.14 -6.37 3.77
CA LEU A 192 -35.88 -6.00 3.14
C LEU A 192 -35.61 -6.94 1.96
N ASP A 193 -34.77 -6.50 1.03
CA ASP A 193 -34.25 -7.37 -0.03
C ASP A 193 -33.42 -8.50 0.60
N GLY A 194 -33.58 -9.73 0.11
CA GLY A 194 -32.85 -10.91 0.62
C GLY A 194 -31.35 -10.87 0.34
N SER A 195 -30.88 -9.91 -0.46
CA SER A 195 -29.45 -9.59 -0.61
C SER A 195 -28.86 -8.82 0.58
N VAL A 196 -29.71 -8.19 1.40
CA VAL A 196 -29.27 -7.40 2.56
C VAL A 196 -29.00 -8.35 3.72
N ALA A 197 -27.84 -8.21 4.37
CA ALA A 197 -27.55 -8.87 5.64
C ALA A 197 -27.68 -7.83 6.77
N PRO A 198 -28.90 -7.47 7.19
CA PRO A 198 -29.11 -6.31 8.04
C PRO A 198 -28.68 -6.62 9.47
N ASP A 199 -27.87 -5.75 10.06
CA ASP A 199 -27.29 -6.02 11.37
C ASP A 199 -27.57 -4.88 12.37
N GLY A 200 -27.04 -3.68 12.10
CA GLY A 200 -27.30 -2.47 12.86
C GLY A 200 -28.55 -1.73 12.38
N LEU A 201 -29.30 -1.14 13.30
CA LEU A 201 -30.52 -0.37 13.02
C LEU A 201 -30.51 0.96 13.77
N ALA A 202 -30.69 2.07 13.05
CA ALA A 202 -30.89 3.38 13.65
C ALA A 202 -32.12 4.10 13.07
N HIS A 203 -32.88 4.77 13.95
CA HIS A 203 -34.03 5.59 13.58
C HIS A 203 -33.76 7.09 13.85
N PRO A 204 -33.21 7.85 12.88
CA PRO A 204 -32.66 9.18 13.11
C PRO A 204 -33.65 10.29 13.54
N GLU A 205 -34.96 10.06 13.46
CA GLU A 205 -35.98 11.11 13.71
C GLU A 205 -36.53 11.15 15.16
N VAL A 206 -35.89 10.49 16.13
CA VAL A 206 -36.36 10.48 17.53
C VAL A 206 -36.26 11.87 18.22
N LEU A 207 -35.52 12.84 17.66
CA LEU A 207 -35.33 14.17 18.27
C LEU A 207 -35.79 15.37 17.42
N ALA A 208 -36.19 15.17 16.16
CA ALA A 208 -36.67 16.25 15.29
C ALA A 208 -38.19 16.15 15.12
N ALA A 209 -38.91 17.13 15.67
CA ALA A 209 -40.35 17.25 15.59
C ALA A 209 -40.87 16.99 14.15
N ARG A 210 -41.90 16.13 14.05
CA ARG A 210 -42.73 15.87 12.86
C ARG A 210 -42.77 17.09 11.94
N ALA A 211 -42.23 16.97 10.72
CA ALA A 211 -42.60 17.88 9.65
C ALA A 211 -44.11 17.65 9.36
N PRO A 212 -44.99 18.66 9.57
CA PRO A 212 -46.42 18.47 9.39
C PRO A 212 -46.75 18.01 7.96
N GLY A 213 -47.36 16.84 7.81
CA GLY A 213 -47.90 16.36 6.52
C GLY A 213 -47.04 15.37 5.72
N THR A 214 -46.04 14.71 6.32
CA THR A 214 -45.28 13.65 5.65
C THR A 214 -45.63 12.27 6.23
N ASP A 215 -46.01 11.33 5.36
CA ASP A 215 -46.46 9.96 5.70
C ASP A 215 -45.35 8.92 5.40
N TYR A 216 -44.08 9.31 5.61
CA TYR A 216 -42.92 8.46 5.36
C TYR A 216 -41.97 8.38 6.57
N ARG A 217 -41.27 7.25 6.70
CA ARG A 217 -40.33 6.91 7.79
C ARG A 217 -38.94 6.67 7.22
N ARG A 218 -37.88 7.03 7.96
CA ARG A 218 -36.49 6.81 7.53
C ARG A 218 -35.76 5.88 8.52
N PHE A 219 -35.13 4.83 7.98
CA PHE A 219 -34.26 3.93 8.73
C PHE A 219 -32.85 3.97 8.13
N LYS A 220 -31.85 3.87 9.00
CA LYS A 220 -30.49 3.54 8.60
C LYS A 220 -30.22 2.09 9.00
N VAL A 221 -29.81 1.27 8.04
CA VAL A 221 -29.54 -0.15 8.26
C VAL A 221 -28.10 -0.45 7.83
N ALA A 222 -27.30 -1.02 8.72
CA ALA A 222 -25.97 -1.50 8.38
C ALA A 222 -26.09 -2.86 7.67
N ASP A 223 -25.42 -3.00 6.52
CA ASP A 223 -25.25 -4.24 5.78
C ASP A 223 -23.74 -4.58 5.73
N PRO A 224 -23.19 -5.14 6.81
CA PRO A 224 -21.77 -5.50 6.86
C PRO A 224 -21.39 -6.57 5.83
N GLY A 225 -22.34 -7.39 5.35
CA GLY A 225 -22.09 -8.37 4.30
C GLY A 225 -21.72 -7.72 2.96
N ALA A 226 -22.41 -6.61 2.62
CA ALA A 226 -22.12 -5.81 1.45
C ALA A 226 -21.09 -4.68 1.69
N GLY A 227 -20.76 -4.39 2.96
CA GLY A 227 -19.98 -3.22 3.34
C GLY A 227 -20.71 -1.92 3.03
N GLN A 228 -22.03 -1.88 3.29
CA GLN A 228 -22.91 -0.77 2.93
C GLN A 228 -23.72 -0.25 4.13
N LEU A 229 -24.01 1.03 4.11
CA LEU A 229 -25.09 1.65 4.88
C LEU A 229 -26.28 1.84 3.94
N ARG A 230 -27.46 1.37 4.34
CA ARG A 230 -28.70 1.52 3.59
C ARG A 230 -29.55 2.61 4.24
N ASP A 231 -29.78 3.70 3.51
CA ASP A 231 -30.70 4.78 3.88
C ASP A 231 -32.06 4.49 3.26
N LEU A 232 -32.96 3.94 4.08
CA LEU A 232 -34.25 3.45 3.64
C LEU A 232 -35.36 4.45 4.00
N VAL A 233 -36.12 4.92 3.02
CA VAL A 233 -37.32 5.75 3.24
C VAL A 233 -38.55 4.96 2.82
N PHE A 234 -39.54 4.84 3.69
CA PHE A 234 -40.76 4.05 3.45
C PHE A 234 -42.02 4.87 3.65
N SER A 235 -43.10 4.55 2.93
CA SER A 235 -44.47 5.02 3.24
C SER A 235 -45.43 3.84 3.40
N ALA A 236 -46.72 4.12 3.60
CA ALA A 236 -47.77 3.10 3.68
C ALA A 236 -47.81 2.12 2.47
N GLY A 237 -47.19 2.47 1.34
CA GLY A 237 -47.11 1.63 0.13
C GLY A 237 -45.81 0.84 -0.05
N GLY A 238 -44.86 0.88 0.89
CA GLY A 238 -43.56 0.18 0.79
C GLY A 238 -42.35 1.13 0.74
N ILE A 239 -41.21 0.62 0.26
CA ILE A 239 -39.96 1.40 0.15
C ILE A 239 -40.14 2.47 -0.93
N ARG A 240 -39.93 3.74 -0.58
CA ARG A 240 -39.89 4.87 -1.53
C ARG A 240 -38.50 5.09 -2.08
N SER A 241 -37.47 4.94 -1.25
CA SER A 241 -36.07 5.00 -1.66
C SER A 241 -35.22 4.08 -0.80
N ASP A 242 -34.23 3.48 -1.44
CA ASP A 242 -33.16 2.68 -0.83
C ASP A 242 -31.84 3.21 -1.40
N GLU A 243 -31.22 4.13 -0.67
CA GLU A 243 -29.91 4.67 -1.04
C GLU A 243 -28.82 3.86 -0.33
N SER A 244 -27.90 3.28 -1.09
CA SER A 244 -26.72 2.63 -0.52
C SER A 244 -25.55 3.60 -0.48
N ARG A 245 -24.86 3.64 0.64
CA ARG A 245 -23.59 4.35 0.81
C ARG A 245 -22.51 3.34 1.21
N PRO A 246 -21.26 3.52 0.78
CA PRO A 246 -20.16 2.70 1.27
C PRO A 246 -20.06 2.80 2.80
N LEU A 247 -19.80 1.69 3.45
CA LEU A 247 -19.45 1.59 4.87
C LEU A 247 -17.99 1.09 4.95
N PRO A 248 -16.99 1.94 4.65
CA PRO A 248 -15.63 1.49 4.33
C PRO A 248 -14.98 0.79 5.52
N GLY A 249 -14.49 -0.43 5.32
CA GLY A 249 -13.80 -1.18 6.37
C GLY A 249 -14.70 -1.88 7.38
N VAL A 250 -16.03 -1.84 7.21
CA VAL A 250 -16.98 -2.66 7.98
C VAL A 250 -17.38 -3.85 7.11
N ARG A 251 -16.71 -4.99 7.31
CA ARG A 251 -17.07 -6.29 6.69
C ARG A 251 -17.42 -7.35 7.74
N ALA A 252 -17.70 -6.92 8.96
CA ALA A 252 -17.88 -7.77 10.14
C ALA A 252 -19.30 -7.63 10.72
N VAL A 253 -19.83 -8.73 11.24
CA VAL A 253 -21.02 -8.76 12.11
C VAL A 253 -20.75 -7.97 13.40
N ASP A 254 -21.79 -7.36 13.96
CA ASP A 254 -21.84 -6.46 15.13
C ASP A 254 -21.59 -4.96 14.84
N ALA A 255 -22.11 -4.43 13.72
CA ALA A 255 -21.99 -3.01 13.40
C ALA A 255 -23.04 -2.14 14.12
N GLY A 256 -22.68 -1.53 15.25
CA GLY A 256 -23.50 -0.51 15.92
C GLY A 256 -23.61 0.78 15.12
N LEU A 257 -24.82 1.34 15.03
CA LEU A 257 -25.10 2.61 14.36
C LEU A 257 -25.65 3.63 15.35
N ALA A 258 -24.97 4.77 15.47
CA ALA A 258 -25.48 5.90 16.23
C ALA A 258 -25.91 7.04 15.30
N ALA A 259 -27.12 7.55 15.51
CA ALA A 259 -27.62 8.76 14.88
C ALA A 259 -27.72 9.88 15.93
N LEU A 260 -26.75 10.78 15.92
CA LEU A 260 -26.57 11.82 16.93
C LEU A 260 -27.23 13.12 16.47
N GLY A 261 -28.22 13.62 17.23
CA GLY A 261 -28.88 14.90 16.98
C GLY A 261 -28.27 16.04 17.80
N GLY A 262 -27.93 17.17 17.17
CA GLY A 262 -27.45 18.38 17.86
C GLY A 262 -27.66 19.68 17.07
N SER A 263 -27.12 20.79 17.56
CA SER A 263 -27.16 22.11 16.90
C SER A 263 -26.47 22.17 15.53
N LEU A 264 -25.67 21.14 15.21
CA LEU A 264 -24.93 20.96 13.96
C LEU A 264 -25.64 20.02 12.95
N GLY A 265 -26.89 19.63 13.21
CA GLY A 265 -27.64 18.68 12.39
C GLY A 265 -27.50 17.22 12.86
N LEU A 266 -28.10 16.30 12.10
CA LEU A 266 -28.03 14.86 12.34
C LEU A 266 -26.67 14.33 11.85
N GLN A 267 -25.92 13.65 12.72
CA GLN A 267 -24.61 13.05 12.42
C GLN A 267 -24.68 11.54 12.62
N THR A 268 -24.14 10.77 11.69
CA THR A 268 -24.17 9.30 11.70
C THR A 268 -22.78 8.75 11.92
N PHE A 269 -22.64 7.85 12.89
CA PHE A 269 -21.40 7.15 13.18
C PHE A 269 -21.60 5.64 13.10
N ALA A 270 -20.56 4.93 12.69
CA ALA A 270 -20.52 3.46 12.71
C ALA A 270 -19.31 2.98 13.53
N GLY A 271 -19.55 1.97 14.36
CA GLY A 271 -18.51 1.14 14.95
C GLY A 271 -18.03 0.09 13.96
N ALA A 272 -16.71 -0.11 13.85
CA ALA A 272 -16.09 -1.00 12.87
C ALA A 272 -15.00 -1.87 13.52
N PRO A 273 -15.18 -3.20 13.62
CA PRO A 273 -14.13 -4.10 14.07
C PRO A 273 -12.85 -3.96 13.23
N GLY A 274 -11.70 -3.72 13.88
CA GLY A 274 -10.39 -3.52 13.25
C GLY A 274 -10.13 -2.16 12.60
N ARG A 275 -11.12 -1.26 12.61
CA ARG A 275 -11.03 0.10 12.02
C ARG A 275 -11.47 1.22 12.98
N GLY A 276 -12.18 0.86 14.04
CA GLY A 276 -12.66 1.70 15.13
C GLY A 276 -13.87 2.55 14.78
N LEU A 277 -13.81 3.86 15.04
CA LEU A 277 -14.94 4.77 14.84
C LEU A 277 -14.92 5.37 13.43
N ILE A 278 -16.06 5.34 12.72
CA ILE A 278 -16.23 5.91 11.38
C ILE A 278 -17.29 7.03 11.42
N TRP A 279 -16.92 8.22 10.93
CA TRP A 279 -17.88 9.31 10.71
C TRP A 279 -18.43 9.26 9.28
N LEU A 280 -19.72 8.93 9.15
CA LEU A 280 -20.33 8.59 7.86
C LEU A 280 -20.84 9.79 7.08
N ASP A 281 -21.02 10.94 7.74
CA ASP A 281 -21.41 12.20 7.12
C ASP A 281 -20.20 13.07 6.72
N ALA A 282 -18.98 12.51 6.81
CA ALA A 282 -17.75 13.13 6.32
C ALA A 282 -17.68 13.15 4.78
N VAL A 283 -16.96 14.12 4.22
CA VAL A 283 -16.71 14.23 2.76
C VAL A 283 -15.98 12.99 2.21
N ASP A 284 -15.14 12.35 3.04
CA ASP A 284 -14.53 11.05 2.77
C ASP A 284 -14.58 10.15 4.03
N PRO A 285 -15.57 9.25 4.13
CA PRO A 285 -15.73 8.35 5.27
C PRO A 285 -14.56 7.36 5.47
N SER A 286 -13.79 7.07 4.41
CA SER A 286 -12.67 6.11 4.48
C SER A 286 -11.48 6.65 5.27
N ARG A 287 -11.38 7.99 5.40
CA ARG A 287 -10.27 8.71 6.05
C ARG A 287 -10.61 9.23 7.44
N ALA A 288 -11.87 9.13 7.87
CA ALA A 288 -12.33 9.52 9.21
C ALA A 288 -12.24 8.37 10.24
N THR A 289 -11.27 7.46 10.07
CA THR A 289 -11.09 6.28 10.91
C THR A 289 -10.12 6.55 12.06
N ARG A 290 -10.51 6.14 13.28
CA ARG A 290 -9.63 6.16 14.46
C ARG A 290 -9.49 4.75 15.00
N PRO A 291 -8.27 4.27 15.29
CA PRO A 291 -8.08 2.90 15.75
C PRO A 291 -8.66 2.72 17.15
N PHE A 292 -9.83 2.11 17.22
CA PHE A 292 -10.24 1.26 18.33
C PHE A 292 -10.17 -0.17 17.81
N ALA A 293 -9.78 -1.13 18.65
CA ALA A 293 -9.62 -2.51 18.21
C ALA A 293 -10.97 -3.06 17.73
N GLU A 294 -12.05 -2.89 18.50
CA GLU A 294 -13.41 -3.30 18.14
C GLU A 294 -14.43 -2.36 18.80
N VAL A 295 -15.31 -1.69 18.04
CA VAL A 295 -16.41 -0.87 18.59
C VAL A 295 -17.73 -1.58 18.27
N HIS A 296 -18.47 -1.99 19.29
CA HIS A 296 -19.73 -2.73 19.15
C HIS A 296 -20.94 -1.80 19.11
N ASP A 297 -20.92 -0.74 19.92
CA ASP A 297 -22.02 0.21 19.96
C ASP A 297 -21.60 1.61 20.43
N LEU A 298 -22.42 2.62 20.14
CA LEU A 298 -22.15 4.04 20.37
C LEU A 298 -23.42 4.78 20.82
N GLU A 299 -23.34 5.60 21.87
CA GLU A 299 -24.50 6.32 22.39
C GLU A 299 -24.17 7.73 22.88
N LEU A 300 -25.13 8.66 22.81
CA LEU A 300 -24.98 10.01 23.37
C LEU A 300 -25.59 10.08 24.76
N SER A 301 -24.75 10.34 25.76
CA SER A 301 -25.28 10.68 27.07
C SER A 301 -26.10 11.98 27.03
N ALA A 302 -27.05 12.13 27.96
CA ALA A 302 -27.80 13.38 28.17
C ALA A 302 -26.90 14.61 28.44
N ALA A 303 -25.65 14.41 28.82
CA ALA A 303 -24.64 15.44 29.02
C ALA A 303 -23.87 15.83 27.74
N GLY A 304 -24.23 15.28 26.57
CA GLY A 304 -23.58 15.55 25.28
C GLY A 304 -22.24 14.84 25.08
N ARG A 305 -21.93 13.82 25.92
CA ARG A 305 -20.72 13.00 25.80
C ARG A 305 -21.00 11.76 24.96
N LEU A 306 -20.09 11.44 24.06
CA LEU A 306 -20.12 10.21 23.26
C LEU A 306 -19.55 9.05 24.07
N LEU A 307 -20.34 7.99 24.19
CA LEU A 307 -19.98 6.74 24.85
C LEU A 307 -19.77 5.65 23.80
N ALA A 308 -18.86 4.73 24.05
CA ALA A 308 -18.59 3.58 23.20
C ALA A 308 -18.49 2.31 24.04
N LEU A 309 -19.00 1.20 23.50
CA LEU A 309 -18.69 -0.16 23.95
C LEU A 309 -17.63 -0.72 23.03
N VAL A 310 -16.45 -1.04 23.57
CA VAL A 310 -15.29 -1.50 22.82
C VAL A 310 -14.73 -2.81 23.37
N GLU A 311 -14.11 -3.65 22.54
CA GLU A 311 -13.29 -4.78 23.01
C GLU A 311 -11.80 -4.46 22.84
N PRO A 312 -10.95 -4.75 23.85
CA PRO A 312 -11.26 -5.40 25.14
C PRO A 312 -11.70 -4.46 26.28
N GLU A 313 -11.71 -3.13 26.10
CA GLU A 313 -11.81 -2.18 27.22
C GLU A 313 -13.22 -1.98 27.82
N GLY A 314 -14.28 -2.47 27.16
CA GLY A 314 -15.65 -2.39 27.61
C GLY A 314 -16.29 -1.01 27.42
N LEU A 315 -16.97 -0.48 28.45
CA LEU A 315 -17.60 0.84 28.39
C LEU A 315 -16.57 1.97 28.52
N VAL A 316 -16.52 2.85 27.52
CA VAL A 316 -15.54 3.93 27.42
C VAL A 316 -16.20 5.25 27.07
N ASP A 317 -15.72 6.31 27.71
CA ASP A 317 -16.11 7.71 27.47
C ASP A 317 -15.14 8.35 26.47
N LEU A 318 -15.64 8.72 25.30
CA LEU A 318 -14.87 9.31 24.20
C LEU A 318 -14.79 10.85 24.26
N GLY A 319 -15.48 11.47 25.22
CA GLY A 319 -15.49 12.92 25.39
C GLY A 319 -16.72 13.61 24.79
N ASP A 320 -16.65 14.94 24.73
CA ASP A 320 -17.72 15.78 24.19
C ASP A 320 -17.83 15.62 22.66
N LEU A 321 -19.04 15.38 22.16
CA LEU A 321 -19.26 15.15 20.72
C LEU A 321 -18.84 16.35 19.85
N SER A 322 -19.04 17.58 20.33
CA SER A 322 -18.67 18.79 19.59
C SER A 322 -17.16 18.95 19.48
N GLU A 323 -16.41 18.58 20.52
CA GLU A 323 -14.96 18.51 20.47
C GLU A 323 -14.49 17.37 19.57
N LEU A 324 -15.14 16.20 19.65
CA LEU A 324 -14.77 15.02 18.88
C LEU A 324 -14.99 15.23 17.38
N VAL A 325 -16.12 15.80 16.95
CA VAL A 325 -16.37 16.19 15.55
C VAL A 325 -15.30 17.19 15.10
N THR A 326 -14.91 18.14 15.96
CA THR A 326 -13.81 19.07 15.66
C THR A 326 -12.43 18.38 15.57
N ARG A 327 -12.24 17.22 16.19
CA ARG A 327 -10.98 16.42 16.10
C ARG A 327 -11.01 15.29 15.06
N LEU A 328 -12.20 14.87 14.62
CA LEU A 328 -12.43 13.84 13.60
C LEU A 328 -12.53 14.45 12.20
N SER A 329 -13.05 15.68 12.12
CA SER A 329 -13.01 16.48 10.90
C SER A 329 -11.58 16.85 10.48
N TRP A 330 -10.60 16.71 11.38
CA TRP A 330 -9.24 17.24 11.20
C TRP A 330 -8.22 16.34 11.91
N PRO A 331 -7.41 15.54 11.21
CA PRO A 331 -6.29 14.86 11.84
C PRO A 331 -5.22 15.90 12.21
N ASP A 332 -5.16 16.26 13.50
CA ASP A 332 -4.02 16.97 14.06
C ASP A 332 -2.74 16.18 13.75
N GLY A 333 -1.94 16.71 12.82
CA GLY A 333 -0.57 16.28 12.59
C GLY A 333 -0.40 14.91 11.93
N ARG A 334 -1.30 14.45 11.05
CA ARG A 334 -1.00 13.35 10.11
C ARG A 334 -1.19 13.80 8.67
N LEU A 335 -0.08 14.10 7.98
CA LEU A 335 -0.06 14.24 6.53
C LEU A 335 -0.48 12.89 5.93
N THR A 336 -1.64 12.84 5.29
CA THR A 336 -2.15 11.61 4.69
C THR A 336 -1.82 11.69 3.21
N ASP A 337 -0.64 11.16 2.85
CA ASP A 337 -0.07 11.23 1.50
C ASP A 337 0.29 12.67 1.07
N PRO A 338 1.37 13.24 1.64
CA PRO A 338 1.82 14.58 1.26
C PRO A 338 2.26 14.60 -0.21
N GLN A 339 2.15 15.76 -0.87
CA GLN A 339 2.39 15.89 -2.30
C GLN A 339 3.37 16.99 -2.66
N ARG A 340 3.29 18.13 -1.96
CA ARG A 340 4.13 19.31 -2.25
C ARG A 340 4.56 20.02 -0.99
N LEU A 341 5.73 20.62 -1.02
CA LEU A 341 6.35 21.37 0.05
C LEU A 341 6.77 22.75 -0.46
N ALA A 342 6.48 23.79 0.32
CA ALA A 342 7.11 25.09 0.17
C ALA A 342 7.48 25.66 1.54
N VAL A 343 8.57 26.40 1.64
CA VAL A 343 9.12 26.90 2.91
C VAL A 343 9.34 28.41 2.84
N GLY A 344 8.56 29.14 3.64
CA GLY A 344 8.82 30.55 3.97
C GLY A 344 9.22 30.68 5.44
N ASP A 345 8.64 31.66 6.14
CA ASP A 345 8.69 31.75 7.60
C ASP A 345 8.08 30.50 8.27
N ARG A 346 7.21 29.81 7.54
CA ARG A 346 6.54 28.56 7.89
C ARG A 346 6.54 27.65 6.68
N ALA A 347 6.73 26.35 6.90
CA ALA A 347 6.55 25.37 5.85
C ALA A 347 5.05 25.19 5.55
N LEU A 348 4.72 24.99 4.28
CA LEU A 348 3.40 24.70 3.78
C LEU A 348 3.50 23.36 3.04
N ILE A 349 2.65 22.42 3.43
CA ILE A 349 2.55 21.12 2.78
C ILE A 349 1.14 20.97 2.23
N SER A 350 1.02 20.58 0.96
CA SER A 350 -0.24 20.06 0.43
C SER A 350 -0.27 18.55 0.52
N ASP A 351 -1.43 17.97 0.81
CA ASP A 351 -1.63 16.52 0.76
C ASP A 351 -2.44 16.11 -0.48
N ALA A 352 -2.67 14.80 -0.63
CA ALA A 352 -3.49 14.21 -1.68
C ALA A 352 -4.98 14.58 -1.60
N SER A 353 -5.41 15.20 -0.50
CA SER A 353 -6.76 15.70 -0.29
C SER A 353 -6.79 17.19 -0.67
N PRO A 354 -7.94 17.86 -0.74
CA PRO A 354 -7.98 19.28 -1.01
C PRO A 354 -7.57 20.13 0.21
N TYR A 355 -6.59 19.66 0.98
CA TYR A 355 -6.12 20.26 2.22
C TYR A 355 -4.64 20.66 2.12
N MET A 356 -4.31 21.72 2.87
CA MET A 356 -2.92 22.13 3.10
C MET A 356 -2.70 22.37 4.59
N GLN A 357 -1.49 22.08 5.06
CA GLN A 357 -1.07 22.23 6.45
C GLN A 357 0.15 23.15 6.55
N ARG A 358 0.14 24.06 7.53
CA ARG A 358 1.33 24.85 7.88
C ARG A 358 2.07 24.21 9.04
N LEU A 359 3.39 24.19 8.93
CA LEU A 359 4.29 23.77 9.98
C LEU A 359 5.16 24.95 10.42
N ASP A 360 5.44 25.03 11.72
CA ASP A 360 6.43 25.95 12.26
C ASP A 360 7.87 25.54 11.88
N ALA A 361 8.85 26.35 12.28
CA ALA A 361 10.27 26.10 11.99
C ALA A 361 10.83 24.80 12.61
N GLY A 362 10.11 24.19 13.56
CA GLY A 362 10.40 22.89 14.17
C GLY A 362 9.53 21.75 13.62
N GLY A 363 8.83 21.98 12.50
CA GLY A 363 7.99 20.99 11.83
C GLY A 363 6.63 20.75 12.50
N ARG A 364 6.26 21.49 13.55
CA ARG A 364 4.98 21.25 14.26
C ARG A 364 3.82 21.94 13.56
N PRO A 365 2.64 21.30 13.45
CA PRO A 365 1.44 21.95 12.94
C PRO A 365 1.10 23.21 13.73
N ASP A 366 0.96 24.34 13.05
CA ASP A 366 0.62 25.64 13.67
C ASP A 366 -0.92 25.86 13.75
N GLY A 367 -1.65 24.78 13.99
CA GLY A 367 -3.07 24.82 14.38
C GLY A 367 -4.08 25.25 13.31
N ARG A 368 -3.72 25.29 12.01
CA ARG A 368 -4.69 25.49 10.92
C ARG A 368 -4.37 24.62 9.71
N THR A 369 -5.35 23.82 9.32
CA THR A 369 -5.43 23.13 8.03
C THR A 369 -6.46 23.89 7.19
N TRP A 370 -6.16 24.17 5.93
CA TRP A 370 -7.08 24.87 5.02
C TRP A 370 -7.62 23.93 3.97
N SER A 371 -8.94 23.93 3.76
CA SER A 371 -9.52 23.42 2.52
C SER A 371 -9.30 24.45 1.41
N VAL A 372 -8.63 24.06 0.33
CA VAL A 372 -8.35 24.92 -0.83
C VAL A 372 -9.45 24.86 -1.90
N SER A 373 -10.29 23.83 -1.84
CA SER A 373 -11.38 23.49 -2.77
C SER A 373 -12.22 22.34 -2.17
N PRO A 374 -13.50 22.16 -2.49
CA PRO A 374 -14.24 21.00 -2.02
C PRO A 374 -13.85 19.68 -2.72
N LEU A 375 -13.10 19.71 -3.84
CA LEU A 375 -12.99 18.54 -4.72
C LEU A 375 -11.57 18.13 -5.15
N LEU A 376 -10.58 19.04 -5.25
CA LEU A 376 -9.25 18.71 -5.80
C LEU A 376 -8.06 19.23 -4.96
N PRO A 377 -6.97 18.46 -4.83
CA PRO A 377 -5.72 18.91 -4.21
C PRO A 377 -5.06 20.05 -5.00
N PRO A 378 -4.25 20.91 -4.34
CA PRO A 378 -3.34 21.81 -5.04
C PRO A 378 -2.42 21.03 -5.99
N VAL A 379 -2.19 21.58 -7.18
CA VAL A 379 -1.22 21.03 -8.12
C VAL A 379 0.21 21.26 -7.62
N ASP A 380 0.42 22.42 -7.02
CA ASP A 380 1.71 22.90 -6.53
C ASP A 380 1.56 24.00 -5.46
N VAL A 381 2.60 24.25 -4.68
CA VAL A 381 2.66 25.31 -3.65
C VAL A 381 3.96 26.10 -3.72
N ALA A 382 3.94 27.36 -3.28
CA ALA A 382 5.14 28.19 -3.16
C ALA A 382 5.06 29.09 -1.92
N ALA A 383 6.22 29.50 -1.38
CA ALA A 383 6.27 30.37 -0.21
C ALA A 383 7.49 31.29 -0.26
N GLU A 384 7.36 32.48 0.33
CA GLU A 384 8.46 33.43 0.53
C GLU A 384 8.17 34.27 1.77
N GLY A 385 9.03 34.16 2.79
CA GLY A 385 8.81 34.83 4.08
C GLY A 385 7.40 34.54 4.62
N PRO A 386 6.58 35.56 4.96
CA PRO A 386 5.23 35.34 5.48
C PRO A 386 4.18 35.06 4.40
N ARG A 387 4.51 35.16 3.11
CA ARG A 387 3.59 34.97 1.99
C ARG A 387 3.62 33.53 1.52
N GLN A 388 2.45 33.03 1.15
CA GLN A 388 2.30 31.67 0.66
C GLN A 388 1.34 31.65 -0.53
N TYR A 389 1.52 30.68 -1.40
CA TYR A 389 0.81 30.56 -2.66
C TYR A 389 0.45 29.10 -2.91
N TYR A 390 -0.68 28.87 -3.58
CA TYR A 390 -1.02 27.54 -4.08
C TYR A 390 -1.63 27.60 -5.47
N LEU A 391 -1.36 26.56 -6.26
CA LEU A 391 -1.88 26.38 -7.60
C LEU A 391 -3.13 25.50 -7.56
N ALA A 392 -4.30 26.11 -7.71
CA ALA A 392 -5.60 25.45 -7.69
C ALA A 392 -5.95 24.84 -9.05
N SER A 393 -6.58 23.66 -9.04
CA SER A 393 -7.19 23.02 -10.20
C SER A 393 -8.72 23.09 -10.14
N SER A 394 -9.39 23.27 -11.29
CA SER A 394 -10.87 23.27 -11.41
C SER A 394 -11.34 22.16 -12.36
N GLU A 395 -12.27 21.32 -11.90
CA GLU A 395 -12.91 20.28 -12.75
C GLU A 395 -13.89 20.85 -13.78
N LEU A 396 -14.51 21.98 -13.48
CA LEU A 396 -15.64 22.51 -14.24
C LEU A 396 -15.23 23.38 -15.44
N VAL A 397 -13.98 23.86 -15.47
CA VAL A 397 -13.55 24.89 -16.45
C VAL A 397 -12.15 24.63 -17.04
N GLY A 398 -11.48 23.53 -16.69
CA GLY A 398 -10.13 23.21 -17.20
C GLY A 398 -9.02 24.20 -16.82
N GLY A 399 -9.35 25.33 -16.18
CA GLY A 399 -8.42 26.38 -15.80
C GLY A 399 -7.73 26.12 -14.46
N ARG A 400 -6.42 26.42 -14.41
CA ARG A 400 -5.64 26.49 -13.18
C ARG A 400 -5.52 27.95 -12.72
N SER A 401 -5.47 28.19 -11.41
CA SER A 401 -5.34 29.55 -10.86
C SER A 401 -4.36 29.58 -9.69
N VAL A 402 -3.59 30.65 -9.60
CA VAL A 402 -2.66 30.89 -8.47
C VAL A 402 -3.40 31.71 -7.43
N LYS A 403 -3.35 31.28 -6.18
CA LYS A 403 -3.97 31.95 -5.04
C LYS A 403 -2.89 32.39 -4.05
N ALA A 404 -2.89 33.66 -3.67
CA ALA A 404 -2.01 34.19 -2.63
C ALA A 404 -2.70 34.17 -1.27
N LEU A 405 -1.98 33.74 -0.25
CA LEU A 405 -2.44 33.61 1.12
C LEU A 405 -1.72 34.60 2.05
N ASP A 406 -2.48 35.18 2.98
CA ASP A 406 -1.90 35.93 4.10
C ASP A 406 -1.37 35.01 5.21
N ALA A 407 -0.78 35.61 6.25
CA ALA A 407 -0.29 34.92 7.44
C ALA A 407 -1.39 34.18 8.22
N GLN A 408 -2.67 34.48 7.98
CA GLN A 408 -3.82 33.77 8.56
C GLN A 408 -4.39 32.68 7.64
N GLY A 409 -3.87 32.57 6.42
CA GLY A 409 -4.27 31.62 5.38
C GLY A 409 -5.53 32.03 4.62
N ARG A 410 -5.84 33.32 4.59
CA ARG A 410 -6.93 33.86 3.77
C ARG A 410 -6.42 34.21 2.39
N ILE A 411 -7.24 33.94 1.37
CA ILE A 411 -6.95 34.35 0.00
C ILE A 411 -7.01 35.87 -0.08
N VAL A 412 -5.89 36.50 -0.42
CA VAL A 412 -5.77 37.97 -0.57
C VAL A 412 -5.63 38.42 -2.02
N ALA A 413 -5.14 37.54 -2.89
CA ALA A 413 -5.08 37.77 -4.33
C ALA A 413 -5.31 36.46 -5.09
N SER A 414 -5.75 36.57 -6.33
CA SER A 414 -5.92 35.45 -7.22
C SER A 414 -5.52 35.87 -8.63
N TRP A 415 -4.66 35.08 -9.26
CA TRP A 415 -4.43 35.15 -10.68
C TRP A 415 -5.05 33.95 -11.35
N GLN A 416 -5.83 34.21 -12.38
CA GLN A 416 -6.43 33.17 -13.19
C GLN A 416 -5.86 33.27 -14.58
N SER A 417 -5.51 32.11 -15.13
CA SER A 417 -4.94 32.04 -16.44
C SER A 417 -6.01 32.41 -17.48
N ASP A 418 -5.71 33.31 -18.43
CA ASP A 418 -6.61 33.73 -19.53
C ASP A 418 -6.93 32.62 -20.57
N LEU A 419 -6.78 31.35 -20.20
CA LEU A 419 -6.32 30.33 -21.12
C LEU A 419 -7.43 29.37 -21.56
N ASP A 420 -7.44 29.08 -22.87
CA ASP A 420 -8.16 27.98 -23.49
C ASP A 420 -7.39 26.66 -23.33
N ASP A 421 -7.82 25.59 -24.00
CA ASP A 421 -7.20 24.25 -23.93
C ASP A 421 -5.72 24.19 -24.41
N SER A 422 -5.14 25.30 -24.88
CA SER A 422 -3.75 25.37 -25.35
C SER A 422 -2.71 25.61 -24.25
N HIS A 423 -3.13 25.71 -22.99
CA HIS A 423 -2.24 25.98 -21.86
C HIS A 423 -2.44 25.02 -20.67
N ARG A 424 -1.38 24.79 -19.89
CA ARG A 424 -1.42 23.92 -18.70
C ARG A 424 -0.36 24.37 -17.70
N ILE A 425 -0.77 25.11 -16.68
CA ILE A 425 0.13 25.62 -15.63
C ILE A 425 0.62 24.49 -14.75
N GLU A 426 1.88 24.07 -14.80
CA GLU A 426 2.36 22.87 -14.09
C GLU A 426 2.93 23.13 -12.71
N ALA A 427 3.66 24.24 -12.52
CA ALA A 427 4.39 24.53 -11.29
C ALA A 427 4.48 26.04 -11.01
N ILE A 428 4.72 26.40 -9.75
CA ILE A 428 4.92 27.77 -9.27
C ILE A 428 6.10 27.86 -8.30
N ALA A 429 6.80 28.99 -8.28
CA ALA A 429 7.81 29.29 -7.26
C ALA A 429 7.77 30.78 -6.88
N ALA A 430 8.22 31.12 -5.68
CA ALA A 430 8.19 32.49 -5.16
C ALA A 430 9.54 32.92 -4.57
N ALA A 431 9.99 34.12 -4.91
CA ALA A 431 11.20 34.75 -4.38
C ALA A 431 11.27 36.24 -4.78
N GLY A 432 11.91 37.06 -3.96
CA GLY A 432 12.12 38.49 -4.24
C GLY A 432 10.81 39.28 -4.43
N GLY A 433 9.75 38.91 -3.72
CA GLY A 433 8.41 39.49 -3.80
C GLY A 433 7.67 39.21 -5.10
N ARG A 434 8.04 38.14 -5.82
CA ARG A 434 7.48 37.75 -7.11
C ARG A 434 7.12 36.27 -7.11
N VAL A 435 6.25 35.88 -8.04
CA VAL A 435 5.87 34.48 -8.28
C VAL A 435 6.12 34.15 -9.74
N VAL A 436 6.87 33.09 -10.03
CA VAL A 436 6.99 32.55 -11.38
C VAL A 436 6.00 31.41 -11.58
N VAL A 437 5.41 31.35 -12.77
CA VAL A 437 4.42 30.35 -13.18
C VAL A 437 4.93 29.64 -14.43
N LEU A 438 5.00 28.31 -14.38
CA LEU A 438 5.40 27.47 -15.51
C LEU A 438 4.19 26.98 -16.29
N ASP A 439 4.11 27.35 -17.56
CA ASP A 439 3.07 26.89 -18.50
C ASP A 439 3.63 25.81 -19.42
N LEU A 440 3.28 24.55 -19.14
CA LEU A 440 3.78 23.38 -19.87
C LEU A 440 3.29 23.35 -21.32
N LEU A 441 2.01 23.57 -21.59
CA LEU A 441 1.53 23.50 -22.98
C LEU A 441 1.95 24.75 -23.78
N GLY A 442 1.91 25.92 -23.13
CA GLY A 442 2.39 27.17 -23.70
C GLY A 442 3.89 27.19 -23.95
N GLN A 443 4.68 26.40 -23.20
CA GLN A 443 6.14 26.46 -23.19
C GLN A 443 6.62 27.88 -22.84
N GLU A 444 6.08 28.43 -21.76
CA GLU A 444 6.33 29.79 -21.29
C GLU A 444 6.52 29.85 -19.78
N LEU A 445 7.29 30.84 -19.34
CA LEU A 445 7.36 31.30 -17.96
C LEU A 445 6.66 32.66 -17.85
N ARG A 446 5.86 32.83 -16.81
CA ARG A 446 5.18 34.11 -16.50
C ARG A 446 5.61 34.56 -15.12
N LEU A 447 5.97 35.83 -15.00
CA LEU A 447 6.41 36.44 -13.76
C LEU A 447 5.32 37.37 -13.23
N LEU A 448 4.82 37.06 -12.05
CA LEU A 448 3.82 37.82 -11.33
C LEU A 448 4.47 38.61 -10.19
N ASP A 449 3.93 39.78 -9.87
CA ASP A 449 4.28 40.49 -8.63
C ASP A 449 3.55 39.92 -7.41
N ALA A 450 3.76 40.55 -6.25
CA ALA A 450 3.16 40.15 -4.98
C ALA A 450 1.62 40.20 -4.97
N ASP A 451 1.01 41.03 -5.81
CA ASP A 451 -0.44 41.17 -5.97
C ASP A 451 -0.98 40.23 -7.08
N LEU A 452 -0.11 39.35 -7.59
CA LEU A 452 -0.34 38.42 -8.68
C LEU A 452 -0.67 39.11 -10.03
N THR A 453 -0.10 40.29 -10.28
CA THR A 453 -0.16 40.97 -11.58
C THR A 453 0.98 40.50 -12.47
N GLU A 454 0.69 40.12 -13.72
CA GLU A 454 1.74 39.71 -14.68
C GLU A 454 2.64 40.90 -15.05
N THR A 455 3.94 40.77 -14.77
CA THR A 455 4.96 41.79 -15.00
C THR A 455 5.88 41.46 -16.17
N ALA A 456 6.08 40.17 -16.46
CA ALA A 456 6.87 39.70 -17.59
C ALA A 456 6.41 38.31 -18.02
N ARG A 457 6.72 37.96 -19.27
CA ARG A 457 6.56 36.60 -19.79
C ARG A 457 7.59 36.33 -20.88
N TRP A 458 8.06 35.10 -20.98
CA TRP A 458 8.96 34.68 -22.05
C TRP A 458 8.78 33.20 -22.37
N SER A 459 9.15 32.83 -23.59
CA SER A 459 9.10 31.43 -24.02
C SER A 459 10.38 30.70 -23.65
N VAL A 460 10.22 29.45 -23.22
CA VAL A 460 11.30 28.52 -22.90
C VAL A 460 11.59 27.54 -24.05
N SER A 461 10.89 27.70 -25.19
CA SER A 461 11.14 26.93 -26.41
C SER A 461 10.72 27.68 -27.67
N THR A 462 11.54 27.63 -28.73
CA THR A 462 11.20 28.23 -30.03
C THR A 462 10.29 27.37 -30.91
N GLY A 463 9.66 26.32 -30.36
CA GLY A 463 8.60 25.56 -31.03
C GLY A 463 8.51 24.07 -30.67
N ALA A 464 9.64 23.43 -30.34
CA ALA A 464 9.67 22.05 -29.89
C ALA A 464 9.01 21.92 -28.51
N PHE A 465 8.24 20.85 -28.28
CA PHE A 465 7.72 20.59 -26.94
C PHE A 465 8.85 20.14 -26.03
N ARG A 466 8.91 20.71 -24.81
CA ARG A 466 9.85 20.32 -23.75
C ARG A 466 9.06 19.92 -22.51
N GLY A 467 9.44 18.81 -21.92
CA GLY A 467 8.81 18.21 -20.76
C GLY A 467 9.20 18.84 -19.45
N LEU A 468 8.84 20.11 -19.28
CA LEU A 468 9.17 20.88 -18.08
C LEU A 468 8.27 20.43 -16.93
N LEU A 469 8.86 20.02 -15.81
CA LEU A 469 8.11 19.40 -14.71
C LEU A 469 7.98 20.31 -13.49
N ASP A 470 8.99 21.14 -13.25
CA ASP A 470 9.08 21.96 -12.04
C ASP A 470 9.90 23.24 -12.28
N VAL A 471 9.72 24.23 -11.40
CA VAL A 471 10.38 25.54 -11.47
C VAL A 471 10.80 26.00 -10.07
N ALA A 472 11.97 26.62 -9.96
CA ALA A 472 12.41 27.35 -8.77
C ALA A 472 12.85 28.76 -9.12
N MET A 473 12.86 29.64 -8.14
CA MET A 473 13.25 31.03 -8.34
C MET A 473 14.08 31.53 -7.17
N SER A 474 15.10 32.31 -7.50
CA SER A 474 15.83 33.19 -6.59
C SER A 474 15.57 34.65 -7.01
N PRO A 475 16.02 35.66 -6.24
CA PRO A 475 15.82 37.05 -6.62
C PRO A 475 16.37 37.45 -8.01
N ASP A 476 17.34 36.70 -8.56
CA ASP A 476 18.02 37.01 -9.82
C ASP A 476 18.06 35.87 -10.87
N ARG A 477 17.61 34.65 -10.53
CA ARG A 477 17.53 33.50 -11.45
C ARG A 477 16.19 32.78 -11.36
N VAL A 478 15.79 32.20 -12.50
CA VAL A 478 14.75 31.16 -12.60
C VAL A 478 15.41 29.88 -13.06
N PHE A 479 15.12 28.79 -12.35
CA PHE A 479 15.59 27.45 -12.66
C PHE A 479 14.42 26.60 -13.12
N VAL A 480 14.56 25.87 -14.23
CA VAL A 480 13.50 24.99 -14.74
C VAL A 480 14.02 23.56 -14.81
N ALA A 481 13.33 22.65 -14.15
CA ALA A 481 13.61 21.22 -14.24
C ALA A 481 13.03 20.67 -15.54
N ASN A 482 13.91 20.23 -16.45
CA ASN A 482 13.55 19.58 -17.69
C ASN A 482 13.97 18.10 -17.65
N PRO A 483 13.15 17.23 -17.04
CA PRO A 483 13.41 15.80 -16.99
C PRO A 483 13.48 15.13 -18.37
N GLN A 484 12.80 15.66 -19.39
CA GLN A 484 12.81 15.10 -20.75
C GLN A 484 14.22 15.07 -21.35
N THR A 485 14.99 16.13 -21.13
CA THR A 485 16.38 16.22 -21.62
C THR A 485 17.41 15.90 -20.54
N GLY A 486 16.97 15.68 -19.30
CA GLY A 486 17.83 15.52 -18.13
C GLY A 486 18.59 16.80 -17.76
N GLU A 487 18.06 17.98 -18.11
CA GLU A 487 18.75 19.27 -17.92
C GLU A 487 18.04 20.18 -16.92
N LEU A 488 18.82 20.87 -16.09
CA LEU A 488 18.38 22.05 -15.35
C LEU A 488 18.68 23.29 -16.18
N GLU A 489 17.65 24.04 -16.53
CA GLU A 489 17.76 25.26 -17.33
C GLU A 489 17.83 26.49 -16.44
N ILE A 490 18.67 27.46 -16.83
CA ILE A 490 18.97 28.65 -16.03
C ILE A 490 18.65 29.89 -16.86
N TRP A 491 17.75 30.71 -16.31
CA TRP A 491 17.25 31.94 -16.92
C TRP A 491 17.40 33.11 -15.95
N LYS A 492 17.50 34.33 -16.48
CA LYS A 492 17.28 35.55 -15.69
C LYS A 492 15.80 35.92 -15.69
N LEU A 493 15.39 36.77 -14.74
CA LEU A 493 13.99 37.23 -14.62
C LEU A 493 13.53 38.12 -15.79
N ASP A 494 14.45 38.61 -16.62
CA ASP A 494 14.13 39.33 -17.87
C ASP A 494 13.91 38.40 -19.07
N GLY A 495 13.99 37.07 -18.85
CA GLY A 495 13.84 36.05 -19.88
C GLY A 495 15.12 35.76 -20.68
N SER A 496 16.26 36.37 -20.33
CA SER A 496 17.54 36.02 -20.97
C SER A 496 18.05 34.65 -20.52
N TRP A 497 18.45 33.83 -21.50
CA TRP A 497 19.08 32.52 -21.28
C TRP A 497 20.48 32.68 -20.68
N VAL A 498 20.76 31.91 -19.62
CA VAL A 498 22.10 31.82 -19.02
C VAL A 498 22.81 30.56 -19.51
N GLY A 499 22.16 29.40 -19.38
CA GLY A 499 22.74 28.10 -19.70
C GLY A 499 21.84 26.94 -19.26
N SER A 500 22.28 25.72 -19.52
CA SER A 500 21.73 24.52 -18.91
C SER A 500 22.83 23.59 -18.42
N VAL A 501 22.53 22.79 -17.42
CA VAL A 501 23.42 21.77 -16.87
C VAL A 501 22.72 20.41 -16.86
N ARG A 502 23.44 19.36 -17.26
CA ARG A 502 22.93 18.00 -17.17
C ARG A 502 22.93 17.54 -15.72
N VAL A 503 21.77 17.10 -15.24
CA VAL A 503 21.61 16.53 -13.90
C VAL A 503 21.60 15.01 -14.01
N PRO A 504 22.49 14.29 -13.31
CA PRO A 504 22.47 12.83 -13.32
C PRO A 504 21.10 12.29 -12.90
N THR A 505 20.61 11.26 -13.62
CA THR A 505 19.26 10.68 -13.44
C THR A 505 18.07 11.65 -13.66
N GLY A 506 18.35 12.86 -14.15
CA GLY A 506 17.37 13.89 -14.53
C GLY A 506 16.78 14.68 -13.35
N PRO A 507 16.47 15.98 -13.52
CA PRO A 507 15.86 16.78 -12.48
C PRO A 507 14.36 16.47 -12.35
N LEU A 508 13.89 16.19 -11.14
CA LEU A 508 12.46 15.99 -10.84
C LEU A 508 11.85 17.14 -10.07
N ARG A 509 12.54 17.63 -9.05
CA ARG A 509 12.17 18.82 -8.28
C ARG A 509 13.34 19.75 -8.15
N VAL A 510 13.07 21.04 -8.04
CA VAL A 510 14.09 22.06 -7.85
C VAL A 510 13.63 23.08 -6.83
N ALA A 511 14.54 23.49 -5.96
CA ALA A 511 14.40 24.69 -5.15
C ALA A 511 15.64 25.57 -5.27
N ALA A 512 15.53 26.84 -4.90
CA ALA A 512 16.60 27.79 -5.03
C ALA A 512 16.78 28.61 -3.75
N ARG A 513 18.03 28.84 -3.38
CA ARG A 513 18.42 29.75 -2.31
C ARG A 513 18.40 31.20 -2.80
N ASP A 514 18.29 32.14 -1.88
CA ASP A 514 18.35 33.58 -2.17
C ASP A 514 19.67 34.05 -2.80
N ASP A 515 20.76 33.29 -2.61
CA ASP A 515 22.06 33.53 -3.26
C ASP A 515 22.18 32.88 -4.64
N GLY A 516 21.11 32.27 -5.14
CA GLY A 516 21.02 31.65 -6.46
C GLY A 516 21.59 30.24 -6.54
N VAL A 517 21.93 29.59 -5.42
CA VAL A 517 22.26 28.17 -5.41
C VAL A 517 20.99 27.34 -5.62
N ALA A 518 20.97 26.50 -6.65
CA ALA A 518 19.87 25.58 -6.94
C ALA A 518 20.10 24.20 -6.31
N MET A 519 19.08 23.65 -5.65
CA MET A 519 19.02 22.29 -5.13
C MET A 519 18.08 21.47 -5.99
N VAL A 520 18.52 20.33 -6.49
CA VAL A 520 17.76 19.53 -7.45
C VAL A 520 17.58 18.11 -6.94
N LEU A 521 16.33 17.71 -6.69
CA LEU A 521 15.94 16.33 -6.40
C LEU A 521 15.86 15.54 -7.69
N THR A 522 16.44 14.35 -7.72
CA THR A 522 16.42 13.47 -8.89
C THR A 522 15.52 12.25 -8.69
N GLY A 523 15.26 11.52 -9.78
CA GLY A 523 14.42 10.31 -9.75
C GLY A 523 15.04 9.08 -9.12
N ALA A 524 16.22 9.24 -8.56
CA ALA A 524 16.95 8.24 -7.82
C ALA A 524 17.22 8.70 -6.37
N ASP A 525 16.46 9.70 -5.90
CA ASP A 525 16.48 10.15 -4.51
C ASP A 525 17.81 10.78 -4.07
N TRP A 526 18.47 11.51 -4.99
CA TRP A 526 19.63 12.37 -4.70
C TRP A 526 19.30 13.84 -4.81
N ILE A 527 20.06 14.66 -4.09
CA ILE A 527 20.04 16.12 -4.18
C ILE A 527 21.37 16.58 -4.76
N PHE A 528 21.29 17.38 -5.83
CA PHE A 528 22.43 18.04 -6.46
C PHE A 528 22.36 19.54 -6.23
N ALA A 529 23.48 20.13 -5.80
CA ALA A 529 23.62 21.57 -5.67
C ALA A 529 24.38 22.15 -6.87
N TYR A 530 23.87 23.23 -7.44
CA TYR A 530 24.52 24.00 -8.51
C TYR A 530 24.59 25.48 -8.14
N ASP A 531 25.66 26.15 -8.54
CA ASP A 531 25.77 27.60 -8.42
C ASP A 531 24.88 28.33 -9.46
N PRO A 532 24.74 29.67 -9.37
CA PRO A 532 23.88 30.43 -10.28
C PRO A 532 24.27 30.38 -11.77
N ASP A 533 25.46 29.87 -12.09
CA ASP A 533 25.98 29.70 -13.44
C ASP A 533 25.94 28.23 -13.91
N GLY A 534 25.44 27.31 -13.06
CA GLY A 534 25.28 25.88 -13.35
C GLY A 534 26.51 25.02 -13.02
N MET A 535 27.49 25.53 -12.28
CA MET A 535 28.62 24.72 -11.83
C MET A 535 28.22 23.85 -10.65
N PRO A 536 28.58 22.55 -10.65
CA PRO A 536 28.20 21.65 -9.56
C PRO A 536 28.96 22.00 -8.28
N LEU A 537 28.21 22.12 -7.18
CA LEU A 537 28.72 22.42 -5.84
C LEU A 537 28.77 21.18 -4.94
N GLY A 538 27.88 20.20 -5.13
CA GLY A 538 27.88 18.97 -4.33
C GLY A 538 26.69 18.07 -4.62
N ALA A 539 26.74 16.82 -4.14
CA ALA A 539 25.63 15.87 -4.19
C ALA A 539 25.60 14.95 -2.97
N TRP A 540 24.39 14.62 -2.51
CA TRP A 540 24.14 13.70 -1.40
C TRP A 540 22.75 13.03 -1.53
N PRO A 541 22.50 11.89 -0.87
CA PRO A 541 21.18 11.27 -0.83
C PRO A 541 20.13 12.19 -0.18
N ALA A 542 18.92 12.23 -0.74
CA ALA A 542 17.81 13.04 -0.27
C ALA A 542 17.17 12.49 1.03
N GLY A 543 17.27 11.18 1.26
CA GLY A 543 16.71 10.49 2.42
C GLY A 543 17.48 9.21 2.77
N LEU A 544 16.92 8.41 3.68
CA LEU A 544 17.43 7.06 3.95
C LEU A 544 17.03 6.10 2.81
N PRO A 545 17.74 4.97 2.65
CA PRO A 545 17.47 3.97 1.61
C PRO A 545 16.02 3.49 1.43
N GLN A 546 15.20 3.54 2.48
CA GLN A 546 13.81 3.05 2.48
C GLN A 546 12.78 4.14 2.19
N GLU A 547 13.23 5.38 2.20
CA GLU A 547 12.40 6.56 2.02
C GLU A 547 12.24 6.85 0.53
N ARG A 548 11.17 7.55 0.22
CA ARG A 548 10.82 8.04 -1.11
C ARG A 548 10.63 9.56 -1.01
N PRO A 549 11.72 10.33 -1.06
CA PRO A 549 11.67 11.78 -1.18
C PRO A 549 10.83 12.19 -2.39
N ILE A 550 9.84 13.06 -2.18
CA ILE A 550 8.91 13.50 -3.23
C ILE A 550 9.01 14.99 -3.55
N ASP A 551 9.55 15.78 -2.63
CA ASP A 551 9.71 17.22 -2.78
C ASP A 551 10.78 17.81 -1.87
N LEU A 552 11.29 19.00 -2.22
CA LEU A 552 12.25 19.73 -1.38
C LEU A 552 12.04 21.25 -1.51
N ASP A 553 12.40 21.98 -0.45
CA ASP A 553 12.50 23.45 -0.49
C ASP A 553 13.46 23.97 0.59
N LEU A 554 13.81 25.26 0.55
CA LEU A 554 14.72 25.89 1.52
C LEU A 554 14.09 27.07 2.23
N ASP A 555 14.50 27.30 3.47
CA ASP A 555 14.19 28.55 4.16
C ASP A 555 15.22 29.66 3.88
N ALA A 556 14.93 30.88 4.33
CA ALA A 556 15.82 32.03 4.19
C ALA A 556 17.18 31.88 4.92
N ALA A 557 17.32 30.90 5.82
CA ALA A 557 18.58 30.57 6.47
C ALA A 557 19.40 29.52 5.68
N GLY A 558 18.87 29.03 4.55
CA GLY A 558 19.49 27.99 3.73
C GLY A 558 19.34 26.58 4.30
N ARG A 559 18.44 26.36 5.28
CA ARG A 559 18.10 25.01 5.74
C ARG A 559 17.27 24.31 4.67
N LEU A 560 17.66 23.10 4.32
CA LEU A 560 17.02 22.32 3.27
C LEU A 560 16.00 21.37 3.90
N TYR A 561 14.77 21.46 3.44
CA TYR A 561 13.66 20.62 3.84
C TYR A 561 13.40 19.59 2.75
N VAL A 562 13.28 18.31 3.13
CA VAL A 562 12.97 17.22 2.20
C VAL A 562 11.77 16.47 2.73
N LEU A 563 10.72 16.40 1.90
CA LEU A 563 9.46 15.75 2.20
C LEU A 563 9.44 14.34 1.62
N ASP A 564 9.10 13.36 2.46
CA ASP A 564 8.96 11.96 2.10
C ASP A 564 7.49 11.58 1.84
N ALA A 565 7.25 10.63 0.94
CA ALA A 565 5.92 10.10 0.63
C ALA A 565 5.19 9.51 1.85
N GLY A 566 5.91 9.05 2.87
CA GLY A 566 5.39 8.55 4.13
C GLY A 566 4.95 9.63 5.12
N GLY A 567 5.10 10.92 4.80
CA GLY A 567 4.74 12.02 5.70
C GLY A 567 5.89 12.53 6.56
N GLU A 568 7.10 11.98 6.44
CA GLU A 568 8.27 12.46 7.19
C GLU A 568 8.87 13.70 6.54
N LEU A 569 9.22 14.70 7.35
CA LEU A 569 9.91 15.91 6.89
C LEU A 569 11.30 15.97 7.51
N ARG A 570 12.33 15.99 6.67
CA ARG A 570 13.73 16.07 7.10
C ARG A 570 14.27 17.47 6.92
N VAL A 571 14.99 17.95 7.92
CA VAL A 571 15.63 19.26 7.90
C VAL A 571 17.13 19.06 7.93
N TYR A 572 17.79 19.58 6.92
CA TYR A 572 19.23 19.52 6.75
C TYR A 572 19.86 20.90 6.86
N VAL A 573 21.08 20.95 7.38
CA VAL A 573 21.91 22.15 7.47
C VAL A 573 23.21 21.98 6.72
N GLU A 574 23.72 23.06 6.15
CA GLU A 574 25.01 23.08 5.47
C GLU A 574 26.15 22.73 6.44
N ARG A 575 27.07 21.87 5.99
CA ARG A 575 28.26 21.38 6.70
C ARG A 575 29.51 21.57 5.84
N PRO A 576 30.12 22.77 5.85
CA PRO A 576 31.29 23.07 5.03
C PRO A 576 32.56 22.31 5.48
N ASP A 577 32.53 21.65 6.65
CA ASP A 577 33.63 20.85 7.21
C ASP A 577 33.65 19.40 6.70
N VAL A 578 32.56 18.91 6.13
CA VAL A 578 32.45 17.55 5.58
C VAL A 578 32.62 17.65 4.07
N GLY A 579 33.70 17.10 3.52
CA GLY A 579 33.94 17.12 2.07
C GLY A 579 32.83 16.39 1.31
N GLY A 580 31.98 17.15 0.62
CA GLY A 580 30.89 16.61 -0.20
C GLY A 580 31.39 15.85 -1.41
N GLN A 581 30.55 14.95 -1.95
CA GLN A 581 30.83 14.35 -3.24
C GLN A 581 30.53 15.39 -4.32
N LEU A 582 31.52 15.70 -5.17
CA LEU A 582 31.22 16.42 -6.40
C LEU A 582 30.55 15.45 -7.39
N PRO A 583 29.47 15.87 -8.07
CA PRO A 583 28.91 15.15 -9.20
C PRO A 583 30.01 14.79 -10.20
N PRO A 584 30.19 13.51 -10.58
CA PRO A 584 31.19 13.14 -11.56
C PRO A 584 30.78 13.70 -12.93
N PRO A 585 31.69 14.34 -13.67
CA PRO A 585 31.39 14.80 -15.02
C PRO A 585 31.15 13.59 -15.94
N SER A 586 29.98 13.51 -16.59
CA SER A 586 29.76 12.59 -17.69
C SER A 586 30.57 13.06 -18.90
N GLY A 587 31.55 12.26 -19.34
CA GLY A 587 32.20 12.48 -20.63
C GLY A 587 31.32 12.00 -21.78
N PRO A 588 31.56 12.42 -23.04
CA PRO A 588 30.71 12.09 -24.19
C PRO A 588 30.59 10.58 -24.48
N ASP A 589 31.56 9.77 -24.04
CA ASP A 589 31.65 8.33 -24.30
C ASP A 589 31.79 7.51 -22.99
N ARG A 590 31.29 8.00 -21.86
CA ARG A 590 31.37 7.30 -20.56
C ARG A 590 30.21 7.62 -19.64
N CYS A 591 29.77 6.65 -18.86
CA CYS A 591 28.76 6.90 -17.85
C CYS A 591 29.38 7.57 -16.60
N ALA A 592 28.63 8.51 -16.02
CA ALA A 592 28.90 9.07 -14.70
C ALA A 592 28.29 8.16 -13.64
N VAL A 593 29.03 7.88 -12.55
CA VAL A 593 28.60 6.94 -11.51
C VAL A 593 28.70 7.57 -10.14
N LEU A 594 27.58 7.58 -9.41
CA LEU A 594 27.47 7.97 -8.02
C LEU A 594 27.25 6.74 -7.15
N ARG A 595 27.66 6.87 -5.89
CA ARG A 595 27.61 5.79 -4.92
C ARG A 595 27.38 6.35 -3.53
N ASP A 596 26.50 5.69 -2.80
CA ASP A 596 26.31 5.97 -1.39
C ASP A 596 26.15 4.67 -0.59
N LYS A 597 26.42 4.77 0.71
CA LYS A 597 26.22 3.70 1.65
C LYS A 597 25.70 4.26 2.97
N GLY A 598 24.54 3.77 3.39
CA GLY A 598 23.85 4.20 4.61
C GLY A 598 23.52 3.05 5.55
N ALA A 599 23.25 3.37 6.81
CA ALA A 599 22.81 2.43 7.84
C ALA A 599 21.66 3.03 8.67
N ALA A 600 20.60 2.25 8.89
CA ALA A 600 19.42 2.65 9.64
C ALA A 600 18.85 1.48 10.49
N PRO A 601 18.48 1.70 11.76
CA PRO A 601 18.60 2.95 12.52
C PRO A 601 20.07 3.31 12.84
N ARG A 602 20.37 4.59 13.06
CA ARG A 602 21.72 5.05 13.45
C ARG A 602 22.02 4.90 14.94
N GLU A 603 21.00 4.66 15.75
CA GLU A 603 21.12 4.31 17.17
C GLU A 603 20.22 3.10 17.46
N ILE A 604 20.79 2.05 18.05
CA ILE A 604 20.06 0.80 18.37
C ILE A 604 20.51 0.23 19.72
N VAL A 605 19.65 -0.57 20.34
CA VAL A 605 20.00 -1.32 21.54
C VAL A 605 20.81 -2.56 21.16
N LEU A 606 21.83 -2.91 21.95
CA LEU A 606 22.62 -4.13 21.72
C LEU A 606 21.69 -5.36 21.60
N GLY A 607 21.83 -6.09 20.49
CA GLY A 607 21.01 -7.25 20.15
C GLY A 607 19.98 -6.98 19.05
N GLU A 608 19.64 -5.72 18.80
CA GLU A 608 18.86 -5.30 17.64
C GLU A 608 19.70 -5.35 16.35
N THR A 609 19.03 -5.20 15.21
CA THR A 609 19.66 -5.27 13.89
C THR A 609 19.66 -3.90 13.23
N VAL A 610 20.72 -3.60 12.51
CA VAL A 610 20.79 -2.44 11.62
C VAL A 610 20.70 -2.90 10.17
N GLU A 611 19.90 -2.19 9.39
CA GLU A 611 19.81 -2.39 7.94
C GLU A 611 20.80 -1.46 7.24
N VAL A 612 21.62 -2.02 6.37
CA VAL A 612 22.63 -1.32 5.60
C VAL A 612 22.24 -1.38 4.14
N ALA A 613 22.32 -0.24 3.44
CA ALA A 613 22.09 -0.19 2.01
C ALA A 613 23.29 0.39 1.28
N LEU A 614 23.63 -0.21 0.14
CA LEU A 614 24.56 0.32 -0.85
C LEU A 614 23.74 0.76 -2.07
N VAL A 615 23.89 2.01 -2.46
CA VAL A 615 23.22 2.61 -3.62
C VAL A 615 24.28 2.91 -4.66
N VAL A 616 24.09 2.46 -5.89
CA VAL A 616 24.88 2.87 -7.05
C VAL A 616 23.94 3.45 -8.08
N GLU A 617 24.27 4.63 -8.53
CA GLU A 617 23.52 5.35 -9.55
C GLU A 617 24.42 5.84 -10.65
N GLY A 618 23.82 6.25 -11.76
CA GLY A 618 24.56 6.92 -12.78
C GLY A 618 23.72 7.47 -13.91
N SER A 619 24.43 8.14 -14.81
CA SER A 619 23.88 8.69 -16.03
C SER A 619 24.89 8.54 -17.16
N CYS A 620 24.42 8.09 -18.29
CA CYS A 620 25.17 7.87 -19.50
C CYS A 620 24.86 8.96 -20.52
N PRO A 621 25.81 9.28 -21.42
CA PRO A 621 25.51 9.91 -22.69
C PRO A 621 24.39 9.15 -23.40
N ILE A 622 23.50 9.88 -24.08
CA ILE A 622 22.32 9.27 -24.72
C ILE A 622 22.81 8.41 -25.89
N GLU A 623 22.71 7.08 -25.76
CA GLU A 623 22.73 6.16 -26.90
C GLU A 623 21.28 5.94 -27.34
N PHE A 624 20.94 6.36 -28.57
CA PHE A 624 19.55 6.46 -29.02
C PHE A 624 18.89 5.07 -29.20
N LYS A 625 18.19 4.58 -28.18
CA LYS A 625 17.19 3.51 -28.33
C LYS A 625 15.80 4.12 -28.45
N THR A 626 15.14 3.87 -29.57
CA THR A 626 13.81 4.42 -29.84
C THR A 626 12.71 3.48 -29.33
N ALA A 627 11.58 4.04 -28.87
CA ALA A 627 10.43 3.29 -28.40
C ALA A 627 9.11 3.77 -29.05
N ASP A 628 8.21 2.83 -29.30
CA ASP A 628 6.81 3.08 -29.59
C ASP A 628 5.99 2.60 -28.38
N VAL A 629 5.28 3.54 -27.74
CA VAL A 629 4.53 3.31 -26.51
C VAL A 629 3.05 3.53 -26.76
N VAL A 630 2.19 2.66 -26.24
CA VAL A 630 0.74 2.92 -26.15
C VAL A 630 0.33 3.08 -24.71
N LEU A 631 -0.29 4.22 -24.39
CA LEU A 631 -1.02 4.42 -23.14
C LEU A 631 -2.44 3.90 -23.33
N ALA A 632 -2.79 2.81 -22.66
CA ALA A 632 -4.15 2.28 -22.60
C ALA A 632 -4.78 2.68 -21.26
N ILE A 633 -5.73 3.61 -21.30
CA ILE A 633 -6.32 4.24 -20.12
C ILE A 633 -7.79 3.84 -20.00
N ASP A 634 -8.13 3.22 -18.88
CA ASP A 634 -9.51 2.97 -18.49
C ASP A 634 -10.25 4.29 -18.26
N THR A 635 -11.41 4.41 -18.88
CA THR A 635 -12.35 5.52 -18.79
C THR A 635 -13.75 4.99 -18.48
N SER A 636 -13.87 3.87 -17.76
CA SER A 636 -15.13 3.30 -17.31
C SER A 636 -15.80 4.15 -16.23
N GLY A 637 -17.08 3.89 -15.94
CA GLY A 637 -17.86 4.66 -14.97
C GLY A 637 -17.30 4.64 -13.54
N SER A 638 -16.56 3.59 -13.14
CA SER A 638 -15.87 3.50 -11.85
C SER A 638 -14.81 4.60 -11.68
N MET A 639 -14.18 5.01 -12.79
CA MET A 639 -13.17 6.08 -12.80
C MET A 639 -13.71 7.47 -12.41
N ARG A 640 -15.04 7.66 -12.32
CA ARG A 640 -15.65 8.90 -11.78
C ARG A 640 -15.50 9.01 -10.26
N GLN A 641 -15.35 7.89 -9.56
CA GLN A 641 -15.27 7.87 -8.11
C GLN A 641 -13.87 8.30 -7.67
N GLU A 642 -13.78 8.89 -6.47
CA GLU A 642 -12.51 9.20 -5.79
C GLU A 642 -11.50 10.01 -6.64
N ASN A 643 -11.99 10.80 -7.61
CA ASN A 643 -11.19 11.58 -8.57
C ASN A 643 -10.19 10.75 -9.42
N LYS A 644 -10.41 9.44 -9.56
CA LYS A 644 -9.53 8.52 -10.30
C LYS A 644 -9.20 9.00 -11.72
N MET A 645 -10.20 9.48 -12.45
CA MET A 645 -9.97 9.99 -13.82
C MET A 645 -9.13 11.26 -13.86
N ALA A 646 -9.31 12.19 -12.91
CA ALA A 646 -8.47 13.40 -12.86
C ALA A 646 -7.01 13.04 -12.56
N ALA A 647 -6.78 12.09 -11.65
CA ALA A 647 -5.46 11.58 -11.33
C ALA A 647 -4.79 10.87 -12.51
N ALA A 648 -5.53 9.99 -13.20
CA ALA A 648 -5.06 9.30 -14.40
C ALA A 648 -4.65 10.27 -15.51
N ARG A 649 -5.44 11.33 -15.77
CA ARG A 649 -5.05 12.38 -16.73
C ARG A 649 -3.76 13.09 -16.29
N ASN A 650 -3.66 13.49 -15.03
CA ASN A 650 -2.46 14.16 -14.52
C ASN A 650 -1.20 13.28 -14.59
N ALA A 651 -1.33 11.99 -14.28
CA ALA A 651 -0.23 11.03 -14.34
C ALA A 651 0.22 10.73 -15.78
N ALA A 652 -0.74 10.53 -16.70
CA ALA A 652 -0.43 10.34 -18.12
C ALA A 652 0.22 11.58 -18.75
N ILE A 653 -0.18 12.80 -18.36
CA ILE A 653 0.49 14.01 -18.86
C ILE A 653 1.90 14.14 -18.29
N ALA A 654 2.11 13.77 -17.01
CA ALA A 654 3.46 13.74 -16.44
C ALA A 654 4.36 12.73 -17.19
N PHE A 655 3.84 11.57 -17.59
CA PHE A 655 4.52 10.62 -18.45
C PHE A 655 4.89 11.22 -19.83
N LEU A 656 3.95 11.91 -20.46
CA LEU A 656 4.16 12.56 -21.76
C LEU A 656 5.19 13.70 -21.68
N ALA A 657 5.23 14.42 -20.57
CA ALA A 657 6.27 15.41 -20.30
C ALA A 657 7.62 14.72 -20.10
N GLN A 658 7.69 13.63 -19.34
CA GLN A 658 8.95 12.96 -19.05
C GLN A 658 9.64 12.32 -20.27
N THR A 659 8.89 11.88 -21.28
CA THR A 659 9.42 11.11 -22.43
C THR A 659 9.86 11.97 -23.61
N ASP A 660 11.05 11.73 -24.14
CA ASP A 660 11.62 12.47 -25.28
C ASP A 660 10.87 12.13 -26.60
N PRO A 661 10.22 13.10 -27.28
CA PRO A 661 9.54 12.86 -28.56
C PRO A 661 10.47 12.44 -29.71
N LEU A 662 11.78 12.66 -29.63
CA LEU A 662 12.73 12.18 -30.63
C LEU A 662 12.96 10.66 -30.51
N LEU A 663 12.97 10.15 -29.28
CA LEU A 663 13.20 8.74 -28.97
C LEU A 663 11.88 7.96 -28.93
N THR A 664 10.83 8.57 -28.40
CA THR A 664 9.60 7.90 -27.99
C THR A 664 8.38 8.47 -28.71
N ARG A 665 7.72 7.63 -29.51
CA ARG A 665 6.39 7.94 -30.06
C ARG A 665 5.34 7.34 -29.16
N VAL A 666 4.28 8.11 -28.89
CA VAL A 666 3.22 7.67 -27.99
C VAL A 666 1.88 7.65 -28.72
N GLY A 667 1.13 6.58 -28.53
CA GLY A 667 -0.28 6.43 -28.92
C GLY A 667 -1.16 6.40 -27.67
N LEU A 668 -2.43 6.75 -27.84
CA LEU A 668 -3.43 6.76 -26.78
C LEU A 668 -4.63 5.90 -27.18
N VAL A 669 -4.91 4.91 -26.35
CA VAL A 669 -6.14 4.11 -26.39
C VAL A 669 -6.91 4.41 -25.10
N SER A 670 -8.15 4.86 -25.22
CA SER A 670 -9.08 4.92 -24.08
C SER A 670 -10.05 3.76 -24.16
N PHE A 671 -10.50 3.25 -23.03
CA PHE A 671 -11.47 2.17 -23.03
C PHE A 671 -12.42 2.20 -21.85
N ALA A 672 -13.63 1.76 -22.10
CA ALA A 672 -14.60 1.38 -21.10
C ALA A 672 -15.15 0.03 -21.55
N GLY A 673 -16.22 0.04 -22.35
CA GLY A 673 -16.68 -1.13 -23.11
C GLY A 673 -15.78 -1.43 -24.30
N GLU A 674 -15.89 -0.66 -25.38
CA GLU A 674 -15.05 -0.83 -26.57
C GLU A 674 -13.83 0.11 -26.54
N PRO A 675 -12.69 -0.29 -27.11
CA PRO A 675 -11.51 0.55 -27.16
C PRO A 675 -11.66 1.62 -28.23
N THR A 676 -11.21 2.82 -27.91
CA THR A 676 -11.09 3.93 -28.87
C THR A 676 -9.62 4.29 -29.02
N ALA A 677 -9.08 4.17 -30.22
CA ALA A 677 -7.76 4.70 -30.57
C ALA A 677 -7.86 6.23 -30.70
N VAL A 678 -7.79 6.93 -29.56
CA VAL A 678 -7.93 8.39 -29.47
C VAL A 678 -6.83 9.10 -30.25
N GLN A 679 -5.61 8.57 -30.20
CA GLN A 679 -4.46 9.12 -30.92
C GLN A 679 -3.55 7.99 -31.39
N ALA A 680 -3.28 7.94 -32.70
CA ALA A 680 -2.25 7.06 -33.26
C ALA A 680 -0.84 7.51 -32.80
N LEU A 681 0.14 6.60 -32.85
CA LEU A 681 1.54 6.86 -32.51
C LEU A 681 2.04 8.16 -33.13
N THR A 682 2.47 9.09 -32.29
CA THR A 682 2.93 10.42 -32.70
C THR A 682 4.03 10.95 -31.78
N GLU A 683 4.83 11.87 -32.33
CA GLU A 683 5.83 12.66 -31.60
C GLU A 683 5.22 13.98 -31.08
N ASP A 684 4.00 14.31 -31.53
CA ASP A 684 3.28 15.53 -31.16
C ASP A 684 2.68 15.43 -29.75
N ARG A 685 3.50 15.81 -28.76
CA ARG A 685 3.11 15.83 -27.33
C ARG A 685 1.93 16.74 -27.05
N ARG A 686 1.78 17.87 -27.75
CA ARG A 686 0.64 18.77 -27.55
C ARG A 686 -0.66 18.08 -27.90
N ARG A 687 -0.72 17.40 -29.04
CA ARG A 687 -1.92 16.62 -29.42
C ARG A 687 -2.25 15.53 -28.42
N LEU A 688 -1.24 14.81 -27.91
CA LEU A 688 -1.44 13.77 -26.90
C LEU A 688 -1.97 14.34 -25.58
N ILE A 689 -1.42 15.45 -25.10
CA ILE A 689 -1.87 16.08 -23.85
C ILE A 689 -3.31 16.61 -24.00
N THR A 690 -3.65 17.23 -25.13
CA THR A 690 -5.04 17.64 -25.42
C THR A 690 -5.98 16.43 -25.45
N ALA A 691 -5.55 15.33 -26.09
CA ALA A 691 -6.32 14.09 -26.13
C ALA A 691 -6.54 13.47 -24.74
N VAL A 692 -5.52 13.44 -23.89
CA VAL A 692 -5.62 12.98 -22.50
C VAL A 692 -6.55 13.87 -21.68
N ASN A 693 -6.46 15.20 -21.84
CA ASN A 693 -7.35 16.15 -21.16
C ASN A 693 -8.83 15.92 -21.51
N GLY A 694 -9.11 15.49 -22.75
CA GLY A 694 -10.46 15.20 -23.23
C GLY A 694 -11.07 13.88 -22.74
N LEU A 695 -10.32 13.03 -22.01
CA LEU A 695 -10.83 11.75 -21.53
C LEU A 695 -11.92 11.93 -20.47
N GLN A 696 -13.06 11.27 -20.67
CA GLN A 696 -14.21 11.29 -19.77
C GLN A 696 -14.60 9.87 -19.38
N ALA A 697 -14.85 9.68 -18.08
CA ALA A 697 -15.26 8.40 -17.54
C ALA A 697 -16.74 8.12 -17.87
N ASP A 698 -17.06 6.97 -18.48
CA ASP A 698 -18.41 6.47 -18.75
C ASP A 698 -18.42 4.97 -19.12
N GLY A 699 -19.54 4.26 -18.94
CA GLY A 699 -19.72 2.87 -19.39
C GLY A 699 -19.13 1.77 -18.47
N GLY A 700 -19.14 0.51 -18.93
CA GLY A 700 -18.55 -0.66 -18.24
C GLY A 700 -17.05 -0.82 -18.52
N THR A 701 -16.45 -1.96 -18.18
CA THR A 701 -14.98 -2.19 -18.33
C THR A 701 -14.72 -3.47 -19.13
N ARG A 702 -13.87 -3.44 -20.16
CA ARG A 702 -13.36 -4.63 -20.89
C ARG A 702 -11.85 -4.49 -21.06
N LEU A 703 -11.11 -5.56 -20.79
CA LEU A 703 -9.64 -5.54 -20.78
C LEU A 703 -9.03 -6.11 -22.06
N VAL A 704 -9.67 -7.11 -22.67
CA VAL A 704 -9.09 -7.82 -23.84
C VAL A 704 -9.11 -6.95 -25.11
N PRO A 705 -10.25 -6.37 -25.55
CA PRO A 705 -10.25 -5.53 -26.74
C PRO A 705 -9.27 -4.34 -26.73
N PRO A 706 -9.11 -3.56 -25.63
CA PRO A 706 -8.09 -2.51 -25.60
C PRO A 706 -6.66 -3.04 -25.59
N LEU A 707 -6.39 -4.21 -25.00
CA LEU A 707 -5.08 -4.84 -25.09
C LEU A 707 -4.78 -5.20 -26.56
N GLU A 708 -5.73 -5.81 -27.28
CA GLU A 708 -5.59 -6.13 -28.70
C GLU A 708 -5.39 -4.88 -29.56
N ALA A 709 -6.19 -3.82 -29.33
CA ALA A 709 -6.05 -2.54 -30.04
C ALA A 709 -4.68 -1.89 -29.79
N SER A 710 -4.15 -2.02 -28.57
CA SER A 710 -2.82 -1.52 -28.21
C SER A 710 -1.72 -2.32 -28.89
N ILE A 711 -1.84 -3.66 -28.93
CA ILE A 711 -0.94 -4.56 -29.67
C ILE A 711 -0.93 -4.17 -31.16
N ASP A 712 -2.11 -4.06 -31.77
CA ASP A 712 -2.27 -3.70 -33.19
C ASP A 712 -1.60 -2.37 -33.52
N MET A 713 -1.68 -1.38 -32.63
CA MET A 713 -1.07 -0.07 -32.84
C MET A 713 0.48 -0.12 -32.85
N VAL A 714 1.12 -0.90 -31.97
CA VAL A 714 2.59 -1.01 -31.89
C VAL A 714 3.20 -2.05 -32.84
N VAL A 715 2.38 -2.87 -33.51
CA VAL A 715 2.84 -3.82 -34.55
C VAL A 715 2.40 -3.45 -35.97
N GLY A 716 1.43 -2.54 -36.11
CA GLY A 716 0.86 -2.13 -37.39
C GLY A 716 1.77 -1.24 -38.24
N GLU A 717 1.27 -0.82 -39.40
CA GLU A 717 2.05 -0.02 -40.38
C GLU A 717 2.58 1.32 -39.83
N GLY A 718 2.00 1.84 -38.75
CA GLY A 718 2.48 3.05 -38.08
C GLY A 718 3.69 2.85 -37.16
N ALA A 719 4.05 1.60 -36.83
CA ALA A 719 5.14 1.26 -35.91
C ALA A 719 6.54 1.44 -36.55
N ARG A 720 7.52 1.86 -35.76
CA ARG A 720 8.89 2.20 -36.18
C ARG A 720 9.69 0.91 -36.22
N PRO A 721 10.28 0.53 -37.36
CA PRO A 721 11.10 -0.67 -37.43
C PRO A 721 12.27 -0.61 -36.44
N GLY A 722 12.45 -1.67 -35.64
CA GLY A 722 13.53 -1.77 -34.67
C GLY A 722 13.36 -0.96 -33.38
N ALA A 723 12.24 -0.25 -33.20
CA ALA A 723 11.91 0.40 -31.93
C ALA A 723 11.42 -0.62 -30.89
N ASN A 724 11.70 -0.35 -29.62
CA ASN A 724 11.12 -1.08 -28.51
C ASN A 724 9.60 -0.87 -28.51
N ARG A 725 8.82 -1.95 -28.34
CA ARG A 725 7.35 -1.88 -28.33
C ARG A 725 6.87 -1.99 -26.90
N VAL A 726 6.17 -0.98 -26.42
CA VAL A 726 5.73 -0.91 -25.02
C VAL A 726 4.24 -0.60 -24.94
N ILE A 727 3.53 -1.26 -24.02
CA ILE A 727 2.16 -0.93 -23.65
C ILE A 727 2.16 -0.57 -22.16
N VAL A 728 1.58 0.57 -21.81
CA VAL A 728 1.28 0.95 -20.42
C VAL A 728 -0.22 0.88 -20.26
N PHE A 729 -0.70 -0.14 -19.56
CA PHE A 729 -2.11 -0.46 -19.43
C PHE A 729 -2.61 -0.16 -18.01
N MET A 730 -3.57 0.73 -17.85
CA MET A 730 -4.06 1.17 -16.55
C MET A 730 -5.57 1.00 -16.43
N SER A 731 -6.01 0.36 -15.34
CA SER A 731 -7.43 0.13 -15.01
C SER A 731 -7.66 0.15 -13.51
N ASP A 732 -8.84 0.63 -13.09
CA ASP A 732 -9.28 0.62 -11.70
C ASP A 732 -10.14 -0.59 -11.33
N GLY A 733 -10.45 -1.44 -12.31
CA GLY A 733 -11.58 -2.33 -12.19
C GLY A 733 -11.39 -3.70 -12.79
N LYS A 734 -12.48 -4.43 -12.67
CA LYS A 734 -12.68 -5.80 -13.10
C LYS A 734 -13.30 -5.80 -14.49
N ASP A 735 -12.86 -6.67 -15.39
CA ASP A 735 -13.55 -6.85 -16.68
C ASP A 735 -15.02 -7.20 -16.41
N THR A 736 -15.95 -6.48 -17.05
CA THR A 736 -17.39 -6.66 -16.92
C THR A 736 -18.06 -7.17 -18.20
N GLY A 737 -17.27 -7.54 -19.22
CA GLY A 737 -17.78 -7.89 -20.55
C GLY A 737 -18.54 -6.76 -21.23
N GLY A 738 -18.40 -5.51 -20.76
CA GLY A 738 -19.16 -4.35 -21.22
C GLY A 738 -20.46 -4.10 -20.44
N GLY A 739 -20.76 -4.89 -19.40
CA GLY A 739 -21.90 -4.72 -18.49
C GLY A 739 -21.48 -4.26 -17.08
N SER A 740 -22.16 -4.76 -16.05
CA SER A 740 -21.87 -4.48 -14.63
C SER A 740 -21.43 -5.70 -13.82
N VAL A 741 -21.30 -6.88 -14.46
CA VAL A 741 -20.98 -8.15 -13.81
C VAL A 741 -19.56 -8.55 -14.13
N HIS A 742 -18.75 -8.79 -13.10
CA HIS A 742 -17.35 -9.21 -13.26
C HIS A 742 -17.20 -10.54 -14.01
N VAL A 743 -16.23 -10.59 -14.92
CA VAL A 743 -15.75 -11.76 -15.65
C VAL A 743 -14.33 -12.09 -15.18
N PRO A 744 -14.14 -13.09 -14.28
CA PRO A 744 -12.84 -13.42 -13.69
C PRO A 744 -11.76 -13.93 -14.66
N ASP A 745 -12.16 -14.48 -15.80
CA ASP A 745 -11.26 -14.93 -16.87
C ASP A 745 -11.81 -14.45 -18.23
N PRO A 746 -11.48 -13.22 -18.64
CA PRO A 746 -11.98 -12.64 -19.88
C PRO A 746 -11.57 -13.52 -21.08
N PRO A 747 -12.53 -13.95 -21.93
CA PRO A 747 -12.23 -14.75 -23.11
C PRO A 747 -11.21 -14.05 -24.04
N GLY A 748 -10.20 -14.78 -24.50
CA GLY A 748 -9.16 -14.24 -25.41
C GLY A 748 -7.96 -13.59 -24.72
N LEU A 749 -7.98 -13.41 -23.39
CA LEU A 749 -6.90 -12.73 -22.67
C LEU A 749 -5.56 -13.45 -22.80
N THR A 750 -5.55 -14.78 -22.67
CA THR A 750 -4.32 -15.59 -22.76
C THR A 750 -3.72 -15.51 -24.17
N GLU A 751 -4.58 -15.55 -25.19
CA GLU A 751 -4.20 -15.41 -26.59
C GLU A 751 -3.61 -14.02 -26.89
N ALA A 752 -4.23 -12.96 -26.37
CA ALA A 752 -3.72 -11.59 -26.50
C ALA A 752 -2.36 -11.40 -25.81
N ILE A 753 -2.19 -11.93 -24.59
CA ILE A 753 -0.90 -11.91 -23.86
C ILE A 753 0.16 -12.67 -24.66
N GLN A 754 -0.14 -13.86 -25.15
CA GLN A 754 0.82 -14.65 -25.94
C GLN A 754 1.20 -13.92 -27.23
N ARG A 755 0.23 -13.33 -27.92
CA ARG A 755 0.46 -12.51 -29.12
C ARG A 755 1.39 -11.34 -28.82
N ALA A 756 1.22 -10.67 -27.68
CA ALA A 756 2.11 -9.59 -27.28
C ALA A 756 3.54 -10.07 -27.01
N ARG A 757 3.70 -11.21 -26.31
CA ARG A 757 5.01 -11.81 -26.03
C ARG A 757 5.73 -12.25 -27.32
N ASP A 758 5.01 -12.91 -28.23
CA ASP A 758 5.55 -13.35 -29.52
C ASP A 758 5.98 -12.17 -30.41
N ALA A 759 5.29 -11.03 -30.28
CA ALA A 759 5.61 -9.79 -30.97
C ALA A 759 6.74 -8.96 -30.30
N GLY A 760 7.30 -9.44 -29.18
CA GLY A 760 8.35 -8.75 -28.43
C GLY A 760 7.88 -7.47 -27.74
N ILE A 761 6.61 -7.41 -27.35
CA ILE A 761 6.01 -6.24 -26.67
C ILE A 761 6.22 -6.35 -25.16
N PHE A 762 6.70 -5.28 -24.54
CA PHE A 762 6.80 -5.14 -23.09
C PHE A 762 5.53 -4.49 -22.54
N ILE A 763 4.81 -5.16 -21.64
CA ILE A 763 3.56 -4.65 -21.06
C ILE A 763 3.80 -4.25 -19.60
N PHE A 764 3.62 -2.98 -19.30
CA PHE A 764 3.43 -2.48 -17.94
C PHE A 764 1.94 -2.44 -17.63
N THR A 765 1.55 -2.87 -16.43
CA THR A 765 0.18 -2.74 -15.95
C THR A 765 0.10 -1.94 -14.66
N ILE A 766 -0.95 -1.14 -14.51
CA ILE A 766 -1.19 -0.30 -13.34
C ILE A 766 -2.61 -0.58 -12.84
N GLY A 767 -2.73 -1.09 -11.61
CA GLY A 767 -4.01 -1.21 -10.90
C GLY A 767 -4.27 0.02 -10.05
N LEU A 768 -5.38 0.71 -10.27
CA LEU A 768 -5.75 1.92 -9.52
C LEU A 768 -6.90 1.66 -8.54
N GLY A 769 -6.68 1.88 -7.25
CA GLY A 769 -7.71 1.70 -6.23
C GLY A 769 -7.89 0.26 -5.76
N SER A 770 -8.63 0.10 -4.65
CA SER A 770 -8.83 -1.20 -3.97
C SER A 770 -9.71 -2.20 -4.75
N ASP A 771 -10.37 -1.74 -5.80
CA ASP A 771 -11.24 -2.49 -6.71
C ASP A 771 -10.50 -3.07 -7.93
N ALA A 772 -9.23 -2.73 -8.11
CA ALA A 772 -8.41 -3.23 -9.21
C ALA A 772 -8.27 -4.75 -9.19
N ASP A 773 -8.43 -5.38 -10.35
CA ASP A 773 -8.19 -6.82 -10.51
C ASP A 773 -6.69 -7.12 -10.62
N GLU A 774 -6.00 -7.12 -9.46
CA GLU A 774 -4.55 -7.35 -9.41
C GLU A 774 -4.14 -8.65 -10.10
N ARG A 775 -4.93 -9.72 -9.92
CA ARG A 775 -4.62 -11.03 -10.49
C ARG A 775 -4.57 -10.96 -12.01
N THR A 776 -5.58 -10.34 -12.62
CA THR A 776 -5.66 -10.20 -14.08
C THR A 776 -4.59 -9.25 -14.61
N LEU A 777 -4.38 -8.11 -13.95
CA LEU A 777 -3.36 -7.12 -14.36
C LEU A 777 -1.92 -7.65 -14.21
N ARG A 778 -1.61 -8.43 -13.17
CA ARG A 778 -0.31 -9.11 -13.03
C ARG A 778 -0.07 -10.15 -14.12
N ARG A 779 -1.11 -10.88 -14.54
CA ARG A 779 -0.99 -11.82 -15.68
C ARG A 779 -0.69 -11.11 -17.00
N MET A 780 -1.28 -9.93 -17.20
CA MET A 780 -1.06 -9.09 -18.38
C MET A 780 0.33 -8.46 -18.41
N ALA A 781 0.90 -8.16 -17.24
CA ALA A 781 2.23 -7.59 -17.11
C ALA A 781 3.30 -8.50 -17.74
N HIS A 782 4.41 -7.88 -18.16
CA HIS A 782 5.53 -8.62 -18.71
C HIS A 782 6.07 -9.64 -17.68
N ASP A 783 6.24 -9.20 -16.43
CA ASP A 783 6.62 -9.95 -15.23
C ASP A 783 6.07 -9.22 -13.99
N ASP A 784 6.32 -9.75 -12.79
CA ASP A 784 5.84 -9.15 -11.54
C ASP A 784 6.42 -7.74 -11.29
N ASP A 785 7.62 -7.44 -11.80
CA ASP A 785 8.27 -6.12 -11.67
C ASP A 785 7.69 -5.08 -12.64
N ALA A 786 6.90 -5.52 -13.63
CA ALA A 786 6.17 -4.70 -14.59
C ALA A 786 4.72 -4.43 -14.17
N TYR A 787 4.26 -4.99 -13.05
CA TYR A 787 2.98 -4.64 -12.43
C TYR A 787 3.17 -3.60 -11.33
N PHE A 788 2.34 -2.56 -11.36
CA PHE A 788 2.30 -1.52 -10.34
C PHE A 788 0.92 -1.42 -9.71
N PHE A 789 0.86 -1.35 -8.39
CA PHE A 789 -0.36 -1.06 -7.65
C PHE A 789 -0.34 0.38 -7.14
N SER A 790 -1.41 1.12 -7.41
CA SER A 790 -1.66 2.46 -6.90
C SER A 790 -2.89 2.40 -5.98
N PRO A 791 -2.70 2.28 -4.66
CA PRO A 791 -3.82 2.15 -3.71
C PRO A 791 -4.81 3.31 -3.79
N GLY A 792 -4.33 4.51 -4.15
CA GLY A 792 -5.13 5.69 -4.39
C GLY A 792 -4.65 6.50 -5.60
N THR A 793 -5.20 7.70 -5.72
CA THR A 793 -4.96 8.62 -6.84
C THR A 793 -3.62 9.34 -6.78
N ALA A 794 -2.98 9.39 -5.62
CA ALA A 794 -1.85 10.26 -5.38
C ALA A 794 -0.49 9.59 -5.65
N GLU A 795 -0.40 8.27 -5.53
CA GLU A 795 0.79 7.50 -5.93
C GLU A 795 0.89 7.34 -7.46
N LEU A 796 -0.23 7.47 -8.17
CA LEU A 796 -0.34 7.18 -9.60
C LEU A 796 0.64 7.99 -10.47
N ARG A 797 0.83 9.27 -10.15
CA ARG A 797 1.80 10.14 -10.87
C ARG A 797 3.21 9.59 -10.73
N GLY A 798 3.60 9.15 -9.53
CA GLY A 798 4.91 8.56 -9.27
C GLY A 798 5.14 7.29 -10.07
N VAL A 799 4.14 6.41 -10.15
CA VAL A 799 4.17 5.18 -10.96
C VAL A 799 4.41 5.47 -12.44
N TYR A 800 3.65 6.40 -13.02
CA TYR A 800 3.83 6.76 -14.43
C TYR A 800 5.21 7.36 -14.72
N LEU A 801 5.73 8.22 -13.83
CA LEU A 801 7.08 8.77 -13.97
C LEU A 801 8.16 7.68 -13.87
N GLN A 802 7.99 6.68 -13.00
CA GLN A 802 8.89 5.54 -12.90
C GLN A 802 8.89 4.69 -14.17
N ILE A 803 7.71 4.44 -14.76
CA ILE A 803 7.58 3.71 -16.02
C ILE A 803 8.24 4.47 -17.17
N ALA A 804 8.01 5.79 -17.29
CA ALA A 804 8.62 6.62 -18.31
C ALA A 804 10.16 6.51 -18.30
N ARG A 805 10.78 6.60 -17.11
CA ARG A 805 12.23 6.44 -16.95
C ARG A 805 12.73 5.06 -17.39
N ARG A 806 11.99 3.99 -17.06
CA ARG A 806 12.38 2.62 -17.46
C ARG A 806 12.34 2.41 -18.98
N ILE A 807 11.46 3.10 -19.70
CA ILE A 807 11.35 2.98 -21.16
C ILE A 807 12.58 3.57 -21.86
N GLU A 808 13.13 4.66 -21.32
CA GLU A 808 14.24 5.42 -21.92
C GLU A 808 15.61 5.15 -21.27
N ALA A 809 15.67 4.26 -20.26
CA ALA A 809 16.87 4.00 -19.49
C ALA A 809 18.05 3.48 -20.34
N ALA A 810 19.17 4.19 -20.28
CA ALA A 810 20.41 3.74 -20.90
C ALA A 810 21.03 2.57 -20.11
N GLU A 811 21.87 1.76 -20.77
CA GLU A 811 22.64 0.71 -20.09
C GLU A 811 23.77 1.37 -19.29
N LEU A 812 23.65 1.37 -17.96
CA LEU A 812 24.62 2.00 -17.07
C LEU A 812 25.88 1.15 -16.91
N PHE A 813 25.71 -0.15 -16.65
CA PHE A 813 26.79 -1.12 -16.55
C PHE A 813 26.51 -2.34 -17.42
N GLU A 814 27.48 -2.74 -18.23
CA GLU A 814 27.48 -4.07 -18.85
C GLU A 814 27.60 -5.15 -17.76
N ARG A 815 28.41 -4.86 -16.73
CA ARG A 815 28.69 -5.72 -15.57
C ARG A 815 29.23 -4.91 -14.41
N ILE A 816 28.85 -5.27 -13.18
CA ILE A 816 29.35 -4.65 -11.95
C ILE A 816 29.50 -5.69 -10.83
N THR A 817 30.59 -5.59 -10.06
CA THR A 817 30.85 -6.41 -8.88
C THR A 817 31.00 -5.51 -7.67
N VAL A 818 30.08 -5.63 -6.70
CA VAL A 818 30.09 -4.90 -5.44
C VAL A 818 30.67 -5.79 -4.34
N VAL A 819 31.62 -5.27 -3.57
CA VAL A 819 32.25 -5.97 -2.46
C VAL A 819 32.17 -5.12 -1.20
N ASP A 820 31.78 -5.73 -0.09
CA ASP A 820 31.68 -5.09 1.22
C ASP A 820 32.31 -5.95 2.32
N GLU A 821 33.26 -5.38 3.05
CA GLU A 821 33.99 -6.06 4.11
C GLU A 821 33.48 -5.62 5.49
N VAL A 822 32.72 -6.48 6.17
CA VAL A 822 32.11 -6.24 7.49
C VAL A 822 33.17 -6.39 8.61
N PRO A 823 33.18 -5.53 9.65
CA PRO A 823 34.15 -5.60 10.76
C PRO A 823 33.81 -6.71 11.75
N ASP A 824 34.76 -7.03 12.63
CA ASP A 824 34.69 -8.20 13.52
C ASP A 824 33.53 -8.17 14.53
N ASN A 825 33.12 -6.98 14.97
CA ASN A 825 32.04 -6.75 15.93
C ASN A 825 30.64 -6.63 15.29
N MET A 826 30.52 -6.92 14.00
CA MET A 826 29.26 -6.89 13.25
C MET A 826 29.02 -8.24 12.58
N THR A 827 27.87 -8.86 12.83
CA THR A 827 27.49 -10.14 12.21
C THR A 827 26.44 -9.92 11.12
N PHE A 828 26.75 -10.35 9.90
CA PHE A 828 25.78 -10.39 8.80
C PHE A 828 24.69 -11.44 9.07
N LEU A 829 23.45 -11.11 8.72
CA LEU A 829 22.29 -12.00 8.86
C LEU A 829 21.91 -12.61 7.49
N PRO A 830 22.21 -13.90 7.23
CA PRO A 830 21.86 -14.54 5.96
C PRO A 830 20.35 -14.54 5.67
N GLY A 831 19.99 -14.40 4.39
CA GLY A 831 18.62 -14.29 3.90
C GLY A 831 18.05 -12.87 3.96
N SER A 832 18.80 -11.92 4.53
CA SER A 832 18.43 -10.50 4.59
C SER A 832 18.80 -9.70 3.34
N GLY A 833 19.61 -10.27 2.43
CA GLY A 833 20.04 -9.60 1.21
C GLY A 833 18.88 -9.40 0.22
N ARG A 834 18.75 -8.17 -0.30
CA ARG A 834 17.74 -7.78 -1.30
C ARG A 834 18.35 -6.83 -2.35
N PRO A 835 17.89 -6.88 -3.62
CA PRO A 835 16.99 -7.88 -4.20
C PRO A 835 17.66 -9.26 -4.36
N THR A 836 18.98 -9.34 -4.25
CA THR A 836 19.75 -10.59 -4.36
C THR A 836 20.67 -10.76 -3.15
N GLU A 837 20.77 -11.99 -2.67
CA GLU A 837 21.65 -12.38 -1.56
C GLU A 837 23.13 -12.30 -1.98
N PRO A 838 24.04 -11.76 -1.15
CA PRO A 838 25.47 -11.77 -1.47
C PRO A 838 26.06 -13.18 -1.42
N GLU A 839 27.12 -13.39 -2.21
CA GLU A 839 28.07 -14.45 -1.93
C GLU A 839 28.90 -14.11 -0.70
N LEU A 840 28.99 -15.06 0.23
CA LEU A 840 29.68 -14.88 1.51
C LEU A 840 31.05 -15.57 1.48
N SER A 841 32.09 -14.87 1.93
CA SER A 841 33.41 -15.49 2.16
C SER A 841 33.37 -16.55 3.27
N PRO A 842 34.32 -17.50 3.31
CA PRO A 842 34.32 -18.58 4.32
C PRO A 842 34.35 -18.11 5.79
N ASP A 843 34.83 -16.89 6.04
CA ASP A 843 34.88 -16.26 7.37
C ASP A 843 33.60 -15.47 7.71
N GLY A 844 32.65 -15.37 6.79
CA GLY A 844 31.41 -14.61 6.98
C GLY A 844 31.57 -13.09 6.91
N ARG A 845 32.72 -12.56 6.47
CA ARG A 845 33.05 -11.12 6.59
C ARG A 845 33.06 -10.35 5.28
N THR A 846 33.08 -11.01 4.14
CA THR A 846 33.09 -10.36 2.83
C THR A 846 31.82 -10.73 2.08
N LEU A 847 31.01 -9.72 1.80
CA LEU A 847 29.79 -9.81 1.02
C LEU A 847 30.10 -9.42 -0.42
N THR A 848 29.80 -10.27 -1.39
CA THR A 848 30.06 -10.00 -2.82
C THR A 848 28.80 -10.17 -3.65
N TRP A 849 28.43 -9.13 -4.39
CA TRP A 849 27.36 -9.18 -5.38
C TRP A 849 27.96 -9.05 -6.78
N ARG A 850 27.59 -9.96 -7.68
CA ARG A 850 27.92 -9.89 -9.11
C ARG A 850 26.66 -9.66 -9.90
N LEU A 851 26.50 -8.45 -10.40
CA LEU A 851 25.34 -8.06 -11.20
C LEU A 851 25.74 -8.08 -12.68
N GLY A 852 24.79 -8.47 -13.52
CA GLY A 852 24.93 -8.41 -14.97
C GLY A 852 24.73 -6.98 -15.47
N ARG A 853 23.93 -6.85 -16.53
CA ARG A 853 23.57 -5.54 -17.08
C ARG A 853 22.67 -4.77 -16.12
N VAL A 854 23.04 -3.53 -15.86
CA VAL A 854 22.28 -2.58 -15.04
C VAL A 854 21.94 -1.41 -15.94
N PHE A 855 20.68 -0.99 -15.91
CA PHE A 855 20.21 0.21 -16.62
C PHE A 855 20.04 1.37 -15.65
N GLU A 856 19.99 2.59 -16.17
CA GLU A 856 19.65 3.78 -15.39
C GLU A 856 18.31 3.60 -14.63
N PRO A 857 18.16 4.16 -13.43
CA PRO A 857 19.14 5.02 -12.74
C PRO A 857 20.29 4.26 -12.06
N GLY A 858 20.19 2.94 -11.91
CA GLY A 858 21.15 2.12 -11.16
C GLY A 858 20.46 1.07 -10.30
N PHE A 859 21.01 0.78 -9.11
CA PHE A 859 20.46 -0.22 -8.20
C PHE A 859 20.75 0.11 -6.73
N GLN A 860 19.97 -0.53 -5.86
CA GLN A 860 20.17 -0.57 -4.42
C GLN A 860 20.31 -2.01 -3.94
N LEU A 861 21.29 -2.26 -3.08
CA LEU A 861 21.49 -3.51 -2.36
C LEU A 861 21.25 -3.26 -0.89
N VAL A 862 20.45 -4.10 -0.25
CA VAL A 862 20.11 -3.96 1.18
C VAL A 862 20.44 -5.26 1.91
N TYR A 863 20.98 -5.15 3.13
CA TYR A 863 21.32 -6.29 3.97
C TYR A 863 21.29 -5.91 5.47
N ARG A 864 21.19 -6.89 6.37
CA ARG A 864 21.16 -6.63 7.82
C ARG A 864 22.41 -7.09 8.55
N LEU A 865 22.87 -6.24 9.45
CA LEU A 865 23.93 -6.52 10.42
C LEU A 865 23.36 -6.55 11.84
N ARG A 866 23.95 -7.37 12.71
CA ARG A 866 23.74 -7.34 14.16
C ARG A 866 25.04 -6.94 14.85
N PRO A 867 25.10 -5.79 15.53
CA PRO A 867 26.26 -5.43 16.33
C PRO A 867 26.41 -6.32 17.56
N GLU A 868 27.66 -6.57 17.95
CA GLU A 868 28.01 -7.44 19.08
C GLU A 868 28.60 -6.67 20.27
N GLU A 869 28.87 -5.37 20.11
CA GLU A 869 29.49 -4.52 21.12
C GLU A 869 28.78 -3.15 21.24
N VAL A 870 28.69 -2.61 22.46
CA VAL A 870 28.21 -1.24 22.73
C VAL A 870 29.26 -0.23 22.28
N GLY A 871 28.85 0.88 21.68
CA GLY A 871 29.78 1.91 21.18
C GLY A 871 29.33 2.52 19.86
N LEU A 872 30.12 3.47 19.34
CA LEU A 872 29.94 3.99 17.98
C LEU A 872 30.84 3.17 17.05
N TRP A 873 30.23 2.44 16.12
CA TRP A 873 30.94 1.43 15.33
C TRP A 873 30.70 1.59 13.83
N PRO A 874 31.73 1.45 12.98
CA PRO A 874 31.55 1.40 11.54
C PRO A 874 30.81 0.12 11.14
N THR A 875 30.01 0.19 10.07
CA THR A 875 29.30 -0.98 9.52
C THR A 875 30.14 -1.82 8.56
N ASN A 876 31.23 -1.25 8.04
CA ASN A 876 32.20 -1.90 7.17
C ASN A 876 33.63 -1.37 7.42
N ARG A 877 34.63 -2.20 7.12
CA ARG A 877 36.02 -1.77 7.01
C ARG A 877 36.26 -0.99 5.71
N ARG A 878 35.67 -1.46 4.62
CA ARG A 878 35.65 -0.82 3.30
C ARG A 878 34.60 -1.47 2.40
N ALA A 879 34.13 -0.73 1.41
CA ALA A 879 33.27 -1.26 0.36
C ALA A 879 33.60 -0.58 -0.98
N TRP A 880 33.53 -1.33 -2.09
CA TRP A 880 33.78 -0.80 -3.44
C TRP A 880 32.98 -1.55 -4.50
N ALA A 881 32.88 -0.96 -5.69
CA ALA A 881 32.32 -1.54 -6.89
C ALA A 881 33.32 -1.48 -8.04
N ASP A 882 33.62 -2.62 -8.65
CA ASP A 882 34.36 -2.72 -9.91
C ASP A 882 33.37 -2.91 -11.07
N TYR A 883 33.43 -2.09 -12.11
CA TYR A 883 32.43 -2.13 -13.20
C TYR A 883 33.01 -1.91 -14.59
N VAL A 884 32.22 -2.33 -15.59
CA VAL A 884 32.34 -1.95 -17.01
C VAL A 884 31.04 -1.22 -17.36
N ASP A 885 31.13 0.03 -17.81
CA ASP A 885 29.97 0.85 -18.18
C ASP A 885 29.34 0.41 -19.52
N GLY A 886 28.19 0.97 -19.88
CA GLY A 886 27.50 0.65 -21.14
C GLY A 886 28.28 0.98 -22.42
N PHE A 887 29.38 1.75 -22.32
CA PHE A 887 30.28 2.06 -23.44
C PHE A 887 31.54 1.18 -23.46
N GLY A 888 31.64 0.22 -22.53
CA GLY A 888 32.78 -0.68 -22.41
C GLY A 888 33.96 -0.13 -21.61
N ASN A 889 33.83 1.03 -20.94
CA ASN A 889 34.87 1.58 -20.09
C ASN A 889 34.89 0.87 -18.74
N SER A 890 36.07 0.52 -18.23
CA SER A 890 36.22 -0.09 -16.90
C SER A 890 36.69 0.93 -15.86
N ASP A 891 36.10 0.91 -14.66
CA ASP A 891 36.50 1.77 -13.54
C ASP A 891 36.13 1.15 -12.17
N ARG A 892 36.53 1.81 -11.08
CA ARG A 892 36.21 1.44 -9.69
C ARG A 892 35.62 2.61 -8.92
N SER A 893 34.53 2.35 -8.20
CA SER A 893 33.92 3.29 -7.25
C SER A 893 34.06 2.80 -5.82
N VAL A 894 34.39 3.69 -4.87
CA VAL A 894 34.53 3.36 -3.44
C VAL A 894 33.38 3.98 -2.66
N PHE A 895 32.74 3.17 -1.82
CA PHE A 895 31.60 3.59 -0.98
C PHE A 895 32.07 4.21 0.34
N PRO A 896 31.25 5.07 0.96
CA PRO A 896 31.51 5.57 2.30
C PRO A 896 31.42 4.47 3.37
N VAL A 897 31.83 4.81 4.60
CA VAL A 897 31.79 3.92 5.78
C VAL A 897 30.84 4.54 6.82
N PRO A 898 29.56 4.13 6.86
CA PRO A 898 28.63 4.65 7.86
C PRO A 898 28.87 4.01 9.23
N GLU A 899 28.58 4.77 10.30
CA GLU A 899 28.69 4.36 11.70
C GLU A 899 27.32 4.24 12.37
N VAL A 900 27.21 3.36 13.37
CA VAL A 900 26.00 3.10 14.16
C VAL A 900 26.34 3.17 15.64
N ARG A 901 25.52 3.89 16.42
CA ARG A 901 25.63 3.97 17.87
C ARG A 901 24.84 2.82 18.51
N VAL A 902 25.52 1.95 19.22
CA VAL A 902 24.93 0.84 19.95
C VAL A 902 24.90 1.18 21.43
N ILE A 903 23.72 1.16 22.05
CA ILE A 903 23.52 1.45 23.47
C ILE A 903 23.19 0.18 24.26
N ALA A 904 23.51 0.18 25.55
CA ALA A 904 23.20 -0.94 26.42
C ALA A 904 21.68 -1.01 26.72
N PRO A 905 21.09 -2.20 26.90
CA PRO A 905 19.72 -2.33 27.37
C PRO A 905 19.57 -1.72 28.76
N THR A 906 18.54 -0.88 28.97
CA THR A 906 18.22 -0.36 30.30
C THR A 906 17.71 -1.50 31.18
N ALA A 907 18.40 -1.78 32.30
CA ALA A 907 18.01 -2.85 33.20
C ALA A 907 16.70 -2.52 33.94
N THR A 908 15.61 -3.20 33.60
CA THR A 908 14.41 -3.29 34.43
C THR A 908 14.74 -4.14 35.68
N PRO A 909 14.38 -3.74 36.92
CA PRO A 909 14.66 -4.53 38.12
C PRO A 909 13.87 -5.84 38.09
N GLY A 910 14.55 -6.98 37.90
CA GLY A 910 13.96 -8.31 37.97
C GLY A 910 14.07 -8.93 39.38
N PRO A 911 13.08 -9.73 39.83
CA PRO A 911 13.14 -10.45 41.10
C PRO A 911 14.16 -11.60 41.09
N SER A 912 14.65 -11.92 42.29
CA SER A 912 15.74 -12.85 42.63
C SER A 912 15.61 -14.27 42.05
N PRO A 913 16.72 -14.95 41.67
CA PRO A 913 16.70 -16.22 40.95
C PRO A 913 16.52 -17.46 41.85
N THR A 914 15.94 -18.52 41.28
CA THR A 914 15.97 -19.91 41.79
C THR A 914 16.69 -20.79 40.75
N PRO A 915 17.58 -21.73 41.13
CA PRO A 915 18.49 -22.41 40.18
C PRO A 915 17.88 -23.69 39.59
N SER A 916 18.30 -24.07 38.37
CA SER A 916 18.12 -25.40 37.78
C SER A 916 19.29 -25.74 36.81
N PRO A 917 19.63 -27.02 36.56
CA PRO A 917 21.01 -27.50 36.40
C PRO A 917 21.55 -27.53 34.95
N SER A 918 22.89 -27.64 34.87
CA SER A 918 23.71 -27.75 33.64
C SER A 918 23.51 -29.03 32.83
N ALA A 919 23.69 -28.91 31.51
CA ALA A 919 23.99 -30.02 30.60
C ALA A 919 25.31 -29.79 29.85
N THR A 920 26.03 -30.90 29.63
CA THR A 920 27.43 -31.04 29.19
C THR A 920 27.61 -30.92 27.67
N SER A 921 28.75 -30.37 27.23
CA SER A 921 29.17 -30.16 25.84
C SER A 921 29.65 -31.43 25.09
N ALA A 922 29.43 -31.49 23.77
CA ALA A 922 30.10 -32.40 22.83
C ALA A 922 30.85 -31.62 21.71
N PRO A 923 31.90 -32.18 21.07
CA PRO A 923 32.87 -31.42 20.27
C PRO A 923 32.52 -31.33 18.77
N PRO A 924 33.09 -30.37 17.99
CA PRO A 924 32.75 -30.18 16.58
C PRO A 924 33.64 -30.99 15.62
N LEU A 925 33.07 -31.43 14.49
CA LEU A 925 33.77 -32.00 13.32
C LEU A 925 34.06 -30.91 12.28
N ARG A 926 35.18 -31.02 11.54
CA ARG A 926 35.56 -30.10 10.44
C ARG A 926 35.56 -30.81 9.08
N PRO A 927 35.06 -30.18 7.99
CA PRO A 927 35.15 -30.74 6.63
C PRO A 927 36.44 -30.36 5.89
N ALA A 928 36.85 -31.20 4.93
CA ALA A 928 37.97 -30.99 4.00
C ALA A 928 37.47 -31.03 2.53
N TYR A 929 38.09 -30.26 1.63
CA TYR A 929 37.71 -30.14 0.21
C TYR A 929 38.79 -30.67 -0.75
N LEU A 930 38.37 -31.33 -1.83
CA LEU A 930 39.20 -31.74 -2.98
C LEU A 930 38.60 -31.16 -4.28
N PRO A 931 39.41 -30.79 -5.30
CA PRO A 931 38.90 -30.19 -6.52
C PRO A 931 38.48 -31.26 -7.54
N LEU A 932 37.34 -31.07 -8.20
CA LEU A 932 36.96 -31.83 -9.39
C LEU A 932 36.29 -30.92 -10.43
N LEU A 933 36.66 -31.08 -11.69
CA LEU A 933 36.06 -30.48 -12.89
C LEU A 933 35.18 -31.53 -13.58
N LEU A 934 33.92 -31.24 -13.97
CA LEU A 934 33.15 -32.03 -14.98
C LEU A 934 31.80 -31.39 -15.44
N ARG A 935 31.31 -31.89 -16.60
CA ARG A 935 30.20 -31.44 -17.50
C ARG A 935 28.76 -31.85 -17.05
N GLU A 936 27.73 -31.07 -17.44
CA GLU A 936 26.34 -31.09 -16.92
C GLU A 936 25.23 -31.86 -17.72
N ARG A 937 24.19 -32.38 -17.02
CA ARG A 937 22.82 -32.79 -17.50
C ARG A 937 21.77 -32.79 -16.34
N CYS A 938 20.47 -32.58 -16.64
CA CYS A 938 19.35 -32.40 -15.67
C CYS A 938 18.67 -33.69 -15.14
N SER A 939 18.30 -33.72 -13.85
CA SER A 939 17.32 -34.67 -13.25
C SER A 939 16.43 -34.01 -12.16
N GLY A 940 15.12 -34.27 -12.11
CA GLY A 940 14.22 -33.68 -11.09
C GLY A 940 14.42 -34.25 -9.68
N HIS A 941 14.18 -33.46 -8.62
CA HIS A 941 14.25 -33.91 -7.22
C HIS A 941 13.06 -34.79 -6.81
N ARG A 942 13.29 -35.80 -5.96
CA ARG A 942 12.24 -36.63 -5.33
C ARG A 942 11.63 -35.90 -4.14
N LEU A 943 10.35 -36.13 -3.87
CA LEU A 943 9.60 -35.51 -2.75
C LEU A 943 9.00 -36.56 -1.79
N ASN A 944 9.00 -36.22 -0.50
CA ASN A 944 8.13 -36.81 0.52
C ASN A 944 7.06 -35.76 0.86
N ILE A 945 5.81 -36.02 0.48
CA ILE A 945 4.70 -35.10 0.63
C ILE A 945 3.75 -35.63 1.72
N VAL A 946 3.36 -34.78 2.66
CA VAL A 946 2.33 -35.09 3.66
C VAL A 946 1.15 -34.14 3.46
N LEU A 947 -0.03 -34.70 3.18
CA LEU A 947 -1.31 -33.97 3.21
C LEU A 947 -1.93 -34.16 4.60
N ALA A 948 -1.89 -33.14 5.43
CA ALA A 948 -2.58 -33.10 6.71
C ALA A 948 -3.93 -32.39 6.54
N ILE A 949 -5.02 -33.15 6.60
CA ILE A 949 -6.38 -32.67 6.33
C ILE A 949 -7.17 -32.67 7.63
N ASP A 950 -7.73 -31.52 7.97
CA ASP A 950 -8.63 -31.41 9.10
C ASP A 950 -9.87 -32.28 8.88
N THR A 951 -10.19 -33.08 9.89
CA THR A 951 -11.36 -33.95 9.98
C THR A 951 -12.16 -33.60 11.23
N SER A 952 -12.07 -32.37 11.72
CA SER A 952 -12.93 -31.83 12.76
C SER A 952 -14.42 -31.83 12.35
N SER A 953 -15.31 -31.64 13.32
CA SER A 953 -16.75 -31.67 13.07
C SER A 953 -17.22 -30.43 12.29
N SER A 954 -16.50 -29.32 12.36
CA SER A 954 -16.73 -28.10 11.56
C SER A 954 -16.55 -28.34 10.07
N MET A 955 -15.67 -29.27 9.68
CA MET A 955 -15.47 -29.67 8.28
C MET A 955 -16.71 -30.33 7.63
N ARG A 956 -17.76 -30.66 8.40
CA ARG A 956 -19.06 -31.08 7.86
C ARG A 956 -19.87 -29.92 7.28
N ALA A 957 -19.59 -28.69 7.70
CA ALA A 957 -20.27 -27.50 7.18
C ALA A 957 -19.97 -27.31 5.68
N ALA A 958 -20.93 -26.77 4.95
CA ALA A 958 -20.70 -26.30 3.58
C ALA A 958 -19.93 -24.97 3.58
N PHE A 959 -19.32 -24.64 2.44
CA PHE A 959 -18.72 -23.32 2.22
C PHE A 959 -19.76 -22.18 2.18
N GLY A 960 -21.01 -22.51 1.82
CA GLY A 960 -22.14 -21.61 1.76
C GLY A 960 -23.42 -22.34 1.33
N PRO A 961 -24.57 -21.63 1.27
CA PRO A 961 -25.85 -22.23 0.87
C PRO A 961 -25.77 -22.89 -0.51
N GLY A 962 -26.17 -24.15 -0.61
CA GLY A 962 -26.17 -24.92 -1.87
C GLY A 962 -24.81 -25.45 -2.33
N GLN A 963 -23.73 -25.25 -1.56
CA GLN A 963 -22.40 -25.78 -1.85
C GLN A 963 -22.11 -27.12 -1.14
N ALA A 964 -21.08 -27.84 -1.60
CA ALA A 964 -20.65 -29.09 -0.99
C ALA A 964 -20.03 -28.86 0.40
N ALA A 965 -20.10 -29.89 1.27
CA ALA A 965 -19.41 -29.89 2.56
C ALA A 965 -17.90 -29.70 2.36
N LYS A 966 -17.26 -28.93 3.23
CA LYS A 966 -15.81 -28.64 3.19
C LYS A 966 -14.98 -29.91 3.14
N ILE A 967 -15.35 -30.94 3.91
CA ILE A 967 -14.68 -32.26 3.87
C ILE A 967 -14.79 -32.97 2.53
N GLU A 968 -15.92 -32.85 1.81
CA GLU A 968 -16.07 -33.47 0.50
C GLU A 968 -15.23 -32.73 -0.56
N ALA A 969 -15.17 -31.41 -0.48
CA ALA A 969 -14.27 -30.61 -1.33
C ALA A 969 -12.79 -30.89 -1.04
N ALA A 970 -12.42 -31.07 0.24
CA ALA A 970 -11.07 -31.45 0.63
C ALA A 970 -10.66 -32.82 0.09
N ARG A 971 -11.57 -33.82 0.14
CA ARG A 971 -11.35 -35.14 -0.47
C ARG A 971 -11.23 -35.05 -1.99
N GLU A 972 -12.04 -34.23 -2.65
CA GLU A 972 -11.97 -33.99 -4.09
C GLU A 972 -10.62 -33.35 -4.50
N ALA A 973 -10.23 -32.29 -3.80
CA ALA A 973 -8.96 -31.60 -4.04
C ALA A 973 -7.75 -32.51 -3.77
N ALA A 974 -7.76 -33.28 -2.68
CA ALA A 974 -6.70 -34.23 -2.37
C ALA A 974 -6.60 -35.37 -3.41
N ARG A 975 -7.73 -35.83 -3.96
CA ARG A 975 -7.74 -36.83 -5.04
C ARG A 975 -7.20 -36.25 -6.36
N SER A 976 -7.60 -35.02 -6.68
CA SER A 976 -7.08 -34.26 -7.83
C SER A 976 -5.57 -34.03 -7.72
N PHE A 977 -5.06 -33.72 -6.52
CA PHE A 977 -3.64 -33.62 -6.22
C PHE A 977 -2.94 -34.97 -6.41
N LEU A 978 -3.49 -36.05 -5.84
CA LEU A 978 -2.98 -37.40 -5.98
C LEU A 978 -2.78 -37.74 -7.47
N GLU A 979 -3.78 -37.53 -8.32
CA GLU A 979 -3.74 -37.78 -9.78
C GLU A 979 -2.57 -37.10 -10.52
N ARG A 980 -2.11 -35.95 -10.00
CA ARG A 980 -1.04 -35.14 -10.63
C ARG A 980 0.35 -35.41 -10.06
N VAL A 981 0.45 -36.01 -8.88
CA VAL A 981 1.74 -36.41 -8.29
C VAL A 981 2.31 -37.64 -9.00
N ASP A 982 3.59 -37.58 -9.36
CA ASP A 982 4.34 -38.71 -9.91
C ASP A 982 4.81 -39.66 -8.80
N LEU A 983 3.91 -40.57 -8.40
CA LEU A 983 4.20 -41.60 -7.39
C LEU A 983 5.23 -42.65 -7.82
N THR A 984 5.73 -42.63 -9.06
CA THR A 984 6.88 -43.47 -9.42
C THR A 984 8.19 -42.89 -8.86
N ARG A 985 8.21 -41.57 -8.63
CA ARG A 985 9.37 -40.82 -8.11
C ARG A 985 9.18 -40.38 -6.65
N ASP A 986 7.99 -39.90 -6.32
CA ASP A 986 7.64 -39.22 -5.07
C ASP A 986 6.82 -40.14 -4.16
N ALA A 987 6.78 -39.84 -2.86
CA ALA A 987 5.96 -40.55 -1.88
C ALA A 987 4.98 -39.59 -1.21
N LEU A 988 3.77 -40.08 -0.96
CA LEU A 988 2.68 -39.32 -0.38
C LEU A 988 2.18 -40.00 0.90
N SER A 989 1.93 -39.22 1.94
CA SER A 989 1.20 -39.63 3.13
C SER A 989 -0.01 -38.74 3.34
N VAL A 990 -1.13 -39.32 3.75
CA VAL A 990 -2.36 -38.59 4.06
C VAL A 990 -2.66 -38.78 5.54
N ILE A 991 -2.78 -37.68 6.26
CA ILE A 991 -3.15 -37.61 7.68
C ILE A 991 -4.53 -36.98 7.76
N GLY A 992 -5.45 -37.63 8.46
CA GLY A 992 -6.66 -36.99 8.98
C GLY A 992 -6.42 -36.60 10.44
N PHE A 993 -6.80 -35.38 10.83
CA PHE A 993 -6.68 -34.96 12.23
C PHE A 993 -7.98 -34.36 12.78
N ASP A 994 -8.25 -34.67 14.03
CA ASP A 994 -9.42 -34.23 14.80
C ASP A 994 -8.94 -33.95 16.25
N GLU A 995 -9.53 -34.53 17.29
CA GLU A 995 -8.93 -34.64 18.63
C GLU A 995 -7.64 -35.50 18.62
N THR A 996 -7.44 -36.30 17.57
CA THR A 996 -6.29 -37.17 17.33
C THR A 996 -5.77 -37.03 15.91
N ALA A 997 -4.48 -37.32 15.65
CA ALA A 997 -3.94 -37.40 14.29
C ALA A 997 -3.75 -38.87 13.88
N ARG A 998 -4.18 -39.24 12.66
CA ARG A 998 -4.17 -40.62 12.17
C ARG A 998 -3.68 -40.70 10.73
N ILE A 999 -2.80 -41.67 10.44
CA ILE A 999 -2.35 -41.97 9.09
C ILE A 999 -3.51 -42.66 8.35
N ALA A 1000 -4.07 -42.01 7.34
CA ALA A 1000 -5.12 -42.57 6.50
C ALA A 1000 -4.54 -43.51 5.43
N ALA A 1001 -3.41 -43.12 4.84
CA ALA A 1001 -2.60 -43.95 3.94
C ALA A 1001 -1.19 -43.35 3.81
N SER A 1002 -0.20 -44.16 3.42
CA SER A 1002 1.16 -43.71 3.17
C SER A 1002 1.85 -44.59 2.14
N GLY A 1003 2.69 -44.01 1.29
CA GLY A 1003 3.55 -44.70 0.35
C GLY A 1003 3.38 -44.23 -1.10
N GLN A 1004 3.57 -45.14 -2.05
CA GLN A 1004 3.51 -44.88 -3.49
C GLN A 1004 2.36 -45.63 -4.19
N ASP A 1005 1.54 -46.40 -3.44
CA ASP A 1005 0.36 -47.08 -3.96
C ASP A 1005 -0.80 -46.08 -4.09
N ARG A 1006 -1.07 -45.69 -5.34
CA ARG A 1006 -2.13 -44.73 -5.71
C ARG A 1006 -3.51 -45.19 -5.27
N ASP A 1007 -3.82 -46.48 -5.38
CA ASP A 1007 -5.15 -47.00 -5.04
C ASP A 1007 -5.33 -47.06 -3.52
N ALA A 1008 -4.26 -47.36 -2.77
CA ALA A 1008 -4.27 -47.28 -1.31
C ALA A 1008 -4.43 -45.85 -0.81
N LEU A 1009 -3.75 -44.88 -1.44
CA LEU A 1009 -3.88 -43.45 -1.11
C LEU A 1009 -5.28 -42.91 -1.44
N ALA A 1010 -5.85 -43.29 -2.59
CA ALA A 1010 -7.21 -42.91 -2.97
C ALA A 1010 -8.25 -43.46 -1.97
N ARG A 1011 -8.11 -44.72 -1.53
CA ARG A 1011 -8.95 -45.30 -0.47
C ARG A 1011 -8.76 -44.60 0.88
N GLY A 1012 -7.53 -44.21 1.21
CA GLY A 1012 -7.23 -43.43 2.42
C GLY A 1012 -7.93 -42.07 2.43
N ILE A 1013 -7.88 -41.33 1.32
CA ILE A 1013 -8.57 -40.03 1.16
C ILE A 1013 -10.09 -40.21 1.27
N ALA A 1014 -10.66 -41.20 0.58
CA ALA A 1014 -12.10 -41.48 0.65
C ALA A 1014 -12.56 -41.89 2.07
N GLY A 1015 -11.67 -42.47 2.87
CA GLY A 1015 -11.93 -42.94 4.23
C GLY A 1015 -11.79 -41.89 5.35
N LEU A 1016 -11.52 -40.62 5.04
CA LEU A 1016 -11.35 -39.55 6.03
C LEU A 1016 -12.67 -39.19 6.71
N VAL A 1017 -12.95 -39.70 7.91
CA VAL A 1017 -14.21 -39.44 8.64
C VAL A 1017 -14.05 -38.33 9.66
N THR A 1018 -15.04 -37.43 9.71
CA THR A 1018 -15.03 -36.30 10.65
C THR A 1018 -15.35 -36.71 12.10
N ARG A 1019 -14.66 -36.11 13.09
CA ARG A 1019 -14.86 -36.27 14.54
C ARG A 1019 -14.66 -34.93 15.25
N GLU A 1020 -14.85 -34.87 16.57
CA GLU A 1020 -14.63 -33.63 17.33
C GLU A 1020 -13.14 -33.32 17.53
N GLY A 1021 -12.81 -32.04 17.75
CA GLY A 1021 -11.47 -31.54 18.02
C GLY A 1021 -10.67 -31.13 16.76
N THR A 1022 -9.67 -30.27 16.95
CA THR A 1022 -8.79 -29.72 15.90
C THR A 1022 -7.36 -29.64 16.43
N ARG A 1023 -6.69 -30.79 16.58
CA ARG A 1023 -5.34 -30.93 17.15
C ARG A 1023 -4.25 -30.83 16.09
N ILE A 1024 -4.01 -29.60 15.64
CA ILE A 1024 -2.99 -29.26 14.63
C ILE A 1024 -1.59 -29.68 15.10
N ASP A 1025 -1.27 -29.49 16.39
CA ASP A 1025 -0.02 -29.94 17.00
C ASP A 1025 0.25 -31.43 16.76
N ARG A 1026 -0.75 -32.28 16.97
CA ARG A 1026 -0.63 -33.73 16.76
C ARG A 1026 -0.49 -34.10 15.29
N ALA A 1027 -1.11 -33.34 14.40
CA ALA A 1027 -0.99 -33.55 12.95
C ALA A 1027 0.46 -33.26 12.48
N LEU A 1028 1.04 -32.17 12.96
CA LEU A 1028 2.41 -31.76 12.63
C LEU A 1028 3.47 -32.69 13.27
N ASP A 1029 3.27 -33.13 14.51
CA ASP A 1029 4.13 -34.13 15.15
C ASP A 1029 4.14 -35.45 14.38
N LEU A 1030 2.95 -35.92 13.97
CA LEU A 1030 2.81 -37.15 13.18
C LEU A 1030 3.41 -36.99 11.77
N ALA A 1031 3.27 -35.82 11.15
CA ALA A 1031 3.91 -35.51 9.88
C ALA A 1031 5.45 -35.57 10.01
N GLY A 1032 6.02 -35.01 11.08
CA GLY A 1032 7.45 -35.08 11.38
C GLY A 1032 7.94 -36.52 11.58
N ALA A 1033 7.14 -37.33 12.29
CA ALA A 1033 7.44 -38.76 12.50
C ALA A 1033 7.44 -39.56 11.18
N LEU A 1034 6.50 -39.27 10.27
CA LEU A 1034 6.46 -39.89 8.94
C LEU A 1034 7.65 -39.47 8.08
N LEU A 1035 8.00 -38.19 8.10
CA LEU A 1035 9.11 -37.62 7.34
C LEU A 1035 10.49 -38.02 7.87
N SER A 1036 10.54 -38.55 9.10
CA SER A 1036 11.74 -39.11 9.73
C SER A 1036 11.71 -40.65 9.80
N GLY A 1037 10.60 -41.28 9.42
CA GLY A 1037 10.35 -42.71 9.55
C GLY A 1037 10.97 -43.56 8.43
N PRO A 1038 10.91 -44.90 8.56
CA PRO A 1038 11.51 -45.83 7.60
C PRO A 1038 10.83 -45.86 6.22
N ASP A 1039 9.57 -45.41 6.13
CA ASP A 1039 8.77 -45.43 4.90
C ASP A 1039 9.00 -44.21 3.99
N ARG A 1040 9.86 -43.27 4.42
CA ARG A 1040 10.21 -42.09 3.61
C ARG A 1040 11.15 -42.48 2.46
N LEU A 1041 11.13 -41.70 1.39
CA LEU A 1041 12.15 -41.76 0.36
C LEU A 1041 13.45 -41.10 0.87
N PRO A 1042 14.56 -41.85 0.99
CA PRO A 1042 15.82 -41.29 1.47
C PRO A 1042 16.34 -40.21 0.52
N GLY A 1043 16.74 -39.06 1.07
CA GLY A 1043 17.29 -37.93 0.29
C GLY A 1043 16.25 -37.12 -0.50
N ALA A 1044 14.96 -37.42 -0.39
CA ALA A 1044 13.88 -36.62 -0.98
C ALA A 1044 13.55 -35.40 -0.11
N ARG A 1045 13.17 -34.28 -0.74
CA ARG A 1045 12.74 -33.07 -0.02
C ARG A 1045 11.39 -33.31 0.66
N ALA A 1046 11.20 -32.75 1.84
CA ALA A 1046 10.01 -32.93 2.64
C ALA A 1046 9.07 -31.72 2.56
N VAL A 1047 7.79 -31.97 2.30
CA VAL A 1047 6.75 -30.94 2.18
C VAL A 1047 5.53 -31.39 2.98
N VAL A 1048 4.96 -30.48 3.76
CA VAL A 1048 3.69 -30.67 4.47
C VAL A 1048 2.70 -29.64 3.97
N ILE A 1049 1.51 -30.09 3.55
CA ILE A 1049 0.36 -29.23 3.24
C ILE A 1049 -0.69 -29.48 4.31
N LEU A 1050 -0.93 -28.47 5.14
CA LEU A 1050 -1.92 -28.49 6.22
C LEU A 1050 -3.18 -27.74 5.77
N LEU A 1051 -4.33 -28.41 5.83
CA LEU A 1051 -5.64 -27.86 5.48
C LEU A 1051 -6.53 -27.82 6.74
N SER A 1052 -7.08 -26.64 7.10
CA SER A 1052 -7.96 -26.49 8.27
C SER A 1052 -9.02 -25.41 8.05
N ASP A 1053 -10.21 -25.60 8.62
CA ASP A 1053 -11.32 -24.63 8.59
C ASP A 1053 -11.54 -23.87 9.90
N GLY A 1054 -10.68 -24.10 10.90
CA GLY A 1054 -10.82 -23.51 12.22
C GLY A 1054 -9.50 -23.36 12.99
N ALA A 1055 -9.61 -22.72 14.16
CA ALA A 1055 -8.54 -22.59 15.13
C ALA A 1055 -8.16 -23.95 15.74
N PRO A 1056 -6.92 -24.12 16.24
CA PRO A 1056 -6.59 -25.29 17.02
C PRO A 1056 -7.50 -25.39 18.25
N THR A 1057 -7.64 -26.58 18.82
CA THR A 1057 -8.36 -26.75 20.09
C THR A 1057 -7.76 -25.82 21.17
N PRO A 1058 -8.59 -25.05 21.90
CA PRO A 1058 -8.09 -24.06 22.86
C PRO A 1058 -7.05 -24.62 23.83
N GLY A 1059 -5.94 -23.90 24.01
CA GLY A 1059 -4.83 -24.30 24.87
C GLY A 1059 -3.76 -25.18 24.18
N THR A 1060 -3.85 -25.37 22.86
CA THR A 1060 -2.88 -26.16 22.08
C THR A 1060 -2.12 -25.33 21.03
N GLU A 1061 -2.34 -24.01 20.98
CA GLU A 1061 -1.74 -23.05 20.06
C GLU A 1061 -0.21 -23.07 20.16
N ALA A 1062 0.33 -22.98 21.38
CA ALA A 1062 1.77 -23.00 21.63
C ALA A 1062 2.41 -24.34 21.23
N ALA A 1063 1.69 -25.45 21.42
CA ALA A 1063 2.16 -26.77 21.02
C ALA A 1063 2.20 -26.91 19.49
N ALA A 1064 1.21 -26.36 18.78
CA ALA A 1064 1.19 -26.34 17.32
C ALA A 1064 2.31 -25.47 16.74
N MET A 1065 2.57 -24.31 17.35
CA MET A 1065 3.72 -23.46 16.97
C MET A 1065 5.05 -24.17 17.21
N ALA A 1066 5.21 -24.87 18.33
CA ALA A 1066 6.42 -25.65 18.61
C ALA A 1066 6.61 -26.80 17.62
N ALA A 1067 5.53 -27.49 17.23
CA ALA A 1067 5.57 -28.56 16.23
C ALA A 1067 5.94 -28.04 14.83
N ALA A 1068 5.39 -26.88 14.42
CA ALA A 1068 5.77 -26.22 13.16
C ALA A 1068 7.24 -25.79 13.15
N ALA A 1069 7.73 -25.20 14.24
CA ALA A 1069 9.13 -24.84 14.39
C ALA A 1069 10.06 -26.08 14.31
N ALA A 1070 9.65 -27.20 14.89
CA ALA A 1070 10.38 -28.46 14.82
C ALA A 1070 10.45 -29.02 13.39
N LEU A 1071 9.38 -28.91 12.60
CA LEU A 1071 9.40 -29.26 11.17
C LEU A 1071 10.33 -28.33 10.38
N GLY A 1072 10.29 -27.02 10.64
CA GLY A 1072 11.19 -26.05 10.02
C GLY A 1072 12.66 -26.35 10.28
N ALA A 1073 13.01 -26.73 11.52
CA ALA A 1073 14.37 -27.13 11.89
C ALA A 1073 14.86 -28.39 11.17
N GLN A 1074 13.94 -29.24 10.68
CA GLN A 1074 14.25 -30.43 9.87
C GLN A 1074 14.35 -30.13 8.37
N GLY A 1075 14.20 -28.86 7.95
CA GLY A 1075 14.22 -28.46 6.54
C GLY A 1075 12.93 -28.83 5.79
N VAL A 1076 11.82 -29.03 6.51
CA VAL A 1076 10.51 -29.32 5.93
C VAL A 1076 9.83 -28.01 5.53
N SER A 1077 9.32 -27.95 4.30
CA SER A 1077 8.46 -26.84 3.85
C SER A 1077 7.02 -27.06 4.32
N LEU A 1078 6.56 -26.27 5.29
CA LEU A 1078 5.17 -26.25 5.73
C LEU A 1078 4.36 -25.23 4.91
N HIS A 1079 3.28 -25.71 4.31
CA HIS A 1079 2.30 -24.97 3.54
C HIS A 1079 0.95 -25.05 4.26
N THR A 1080 0.24 -23.93 4.42
CA THR A 1080 -1.05 -23.91 5.11
C THR A 1080 -2.16 -23.40 4.21
N VAL A 1081 -3.31 -24.05 4.31
CA VAL A 1081 -4.51 -23.74 3.53
C VAL A 1081 -5.67 -23.57 4.51
N ALA A 1082 -6.13 -22.33 4.66
CA ALA A 1082 -7.28 -21.95 5.45
C ALA A 1082 -8.54 -22.02 4.59
N ILE A 1083 -9.59 -22.73 5.02
CA ILE A 1083 -10.81 -22.90 4.23
C ILE A 1083 -12.08 -22.45 4.94
N GLY A 1084 -12.92 -21.69 4.24
CA GLY A 1084 -14.19 -21.20 4.78
C GLY A 1084 -14.05 -19.97 5.69
N GLN A 1085 -15.17 -19.29 5.92
CA GLN A 1085 -15.19 -17.94 6.50
C GLN A 1085 -14.66 -17.90 7.95
N ASP A 1086 -14.85 -18.97 8.71
CA ASP A 1086 -14.45 -19.08 10.14
C ASP A 1086 -13.01 -19.58 10.34
N ALA A 1087 -12.22 -19.72 9.26
CA ALA A 1087 -10.86 -20.23 9.37
C ALA A 1087 -9.93 -19.29 10.15
N ALA A 1088 -9.09 -19.85 11.02
CA ALA A 1088 -8.09 -19.11 11.80
C ALA A 1088 -6.89 -18.69 10.92
N ARG A 1089 -7.12 -17.78 9.97
CA ARG A 1089 -6.16 -17.41 8.91
C ARG A 1089 -4.84 -16.88 9.46
N ALA A 1090 -4.88 -15.98 10.44
CA ALA A 1090 -3.68 -15.41 11.04
C ALA A 1090 -2.83 -16.51 11.70
N PHE A 1091 -3.46 -17.38 12.49
CA PHE A 1091 -2.77 -18.49 13.14
C PHE A 1091 -2.16 -19.49 12.15
N LEU A 1092 -2.90 -19.85 11.09
CA LEU A 1092 -2.38 -20.73 10.04
C LEU A 1092 -1.28 -20.07 9.21
N ALA A 1093 -1.31 -18.74 9.05
CA ALA A 1093 -0.24 -17.99 8.40
C ALA A 1093 1.04 -17.95 9.25
N ASP A 1094 0.89 -17.73 10.56
CA ASP A 1094 1.98 -17.76 11.52
C ASP A 1094 2.66 -19.13 11.58
N LEU A 1095 1.89 -20.23 11.46
CA LEU A 1095 2.44 -21.59 11.39
C LEU A 1095 3.32 -21.82 10.16
N ALA A 1096 2.98 -21.24 9.00
CA ALA A 1096 3.76 -21.39 7.77
C ALA A 1096 5.04 -20.54 7.77
N GLY A 1097 5.04 -19.42 8.50
CA GLY A 1097 6.18 -18.52 8.67
C GLY A 1097 6.55 -17.67 7.45
N ALA A 1098 5.77 -17.73 6.36
CA ALA A 1098 5.95 -16.90 5.17
C ALA A 1098 4.66 -16.81 4.31
N PRO A 1099 4.32 -15.63 3.77
CA PRO A 1099 3.06 -15.41 3.04
C PRO A 1099 2.99 -16.13 1.67
N ASP A 1100 4.13 -16.53 1.09
CA ASP A 1100 4.21 -17.31 -0.15
C ASP A 1100 3.83 -18.80 0.04
N ARG A 1101 3.57 -19.22 1.29
CA ARG A 1101 3.21 -20.61 1.65
C ARG A 1101 1.85 -20.72 2.33
N THR A 1102 1.06 -19.65 2.27
CA THR A 1102 -0.23 -19.54 2.95
C THR A 1102 -1.30 -19.23 1.93
N TRP A 1103 -2.38 -19.99 1.95
CA TRP A 1103 -3.52 -19.77 1.07
C TRP A 1103 -4.81 -19.71 1.88
N TYR A 1104 -5.72 -18.85 1.45
CA TYR A 1104 -7.09 -18.83 1.92
C TYR A 1104 -8.01 -19.20 0.75
N VAL A 1105 -9.02 -20.03 1.03
CA VAL A 1105 -9.94 -20.52 0.03
C VAL A 1105 -11.37 -20.35 0.50
N ALA A 1106 -12.17 -19.66 -0.31
CA ALA A 1106 -13.56 -19.33 0.02
C ALA A 1106 -14.57 -20.39 -0.45
N ASP A 1107 -14.21 -21.23 -1.43
CA ASP A 1107 -15.09 -22.30 -1.94
C ASP A 1107 -14.34 -23.56 -2.41
N GLY A 1108 -15.09 -24.64 -2.64
CA GLY A 1108 -14.53 -25.94 -3.04
C GLY A 1108 -13.91 -25.98 -4.45
N ALA A 1109 -14.32 -25.10 -5.37
CA ALA A 1109 -13.77 -25.06 -6.73
C ALA A 1109 -12.39 -24.39 -6.73
N GLU A 1110 -12.23 -23.33 -5.94
CA GLU A 1110 -10.94 -22.70 -5.67
C GLU A 1110 -9.98 -23.66 -4.96
N LEU A 1111 -10.47 -24.47 -4.00
CA LEU A 1111 -9.66 -25.48 -3.31
C LEU A 1111 -9.09 -26.53 -4.28
N ALA A 1112 -9.92 -27.00 -5.22
CA ALA A 1112 -9.52 -27.97 -6.23
C ALA A 1112 -8.47 -27.40 -7.20
N ARG A 1113 -8.57 -26.11 -7.55
CA ARG A 1113 -7.57 -25.40 -8.38
C ARG A 1113 -6.25 -25.23 -7.63
N LEU A 1114 -6.30 -24.77 -6.38
CA LEU A 1114 -5.11 -24.62 -5.55
C LEU A 1114 -4.32 -25.93 -5.42
N TYR A 1115 -5.01 -27.05 -5.17
CA TYR A 1115 -4.34 -28.36 -5.07
C TYR A 1115 -3.79 -28.82 -6.42
N ALA A 1116 -4.42 -28.47 -7.55
CA ALA A 1116 -3.84 -28.73 -8.87
C ALA A 1116 -2.55 -27.90 -9.11
N ASP A 1117 -2.56 -26.63 -8.70
CA ASP A 1117 -1.41 -25.71 -8.82
C ASP A 1117 -0.26 -26.13 -7.89
N LEU A 1118 -0.56 -26.54 -6.64
CA LEU A 1118 0.44 -27.07 -5.72
C LEU A 1118 1.08 -28.35 -6.27
N ALA A 1119 0.30 -29.24 -6.89
CA ALA A 1119 0.85 -30.44 -7.51
C ALA A 1119 1.80 -30.10 -8.68
N ALA A 1120 1.51 -29.05 -9.45
CA ALA A 1120 2.37 -28.58 -10.54
C ALA A 1120 3.60 -27.80 -10.04
N GLY A 1121 3.43 -26.96 -9.02
CA GLY A 1121 4.44 -26.05 -8.48
C GLY A 1121 5.46 -26.70 -7.54
N LEU A 1122 5.13 -27.83 -6.91
CA LEU A 1122 6.06 -28.58 -6.06
C LEU A 1122 7.14 -29.33 -6.85
N ALA A 1123 7.01 -29.44 -8.20
CA ALA A 1123 7.95 -30.11 -9.08
C ALA A 1123 8.74 -29.16 -10.03
N PRO A 1124 9.45 -28.11 -9.55
CA PRO A 1124 10.27 -27.31 -10.44
C PRO A 1124 11.56 -28.08 -10.80
N CYS A 1125 11.83 -28.19 -12.11
CA CYS A 1125 13.17 -28.47 -12.59
C CYS A 1125 14.08 -27.29 -12.22
N ARG A 1126 14.96 -27.51 -11.24
CA ARG A 1126 16.21 -26.78 -11.09
C ARG A 1126 17.36 -27.72 -11.47
N PRO A 1127 18.45 -27.24 -12.09
CA PRO A 1127 19.58 -28.11 -12.47
C PRO A 1127 20.09 -28.87 -11.25
N SER A 1128 20.08 -30.21 -11.32
CA SER A 1128 20.46 -31.09 -10.22
C SER A 1128 21.86 -31.67 -10.40
N TRP A 1129 22.65 -31.62 -9.36
CA TRP A 1129 23.92 -32.34 -9.24
C TRP A 1129 23.68 -33.75 -8.71
N THR A 1130 24.11 -34.80 -9.43
CA THR A 1130 24.16 -36.18 -8.88
C THR A 1130 25.43 -36.92 -9.36
N ALA A 1131 26.15 -37.53 -8.41
CA ALA A 1131 27.34 -38.34 -8.66
C ALA A 1131 26.98 -39.74 -9.20
N PRO A 1132 27.82 -40.39 -10.05
CA PRO A 1132 27.65 -41.80 -10.37
C PRO A 1132 28.16 -42.71 -9.24
N ASP A 1133 27.41 -43.77 -8.95
CA ASP A 1133 27.72 -44.82 -7.96
C ASP A 1133 29.12 -45.46 -8.16
N PRO A 1134 29.93 -45.62 -7.09
CA PRO A 1134 31.11 -46.46 -7.14
C PRO A 1134 30.70 -47.95 -7.08
N LYS A 1135 30.91 -48.68 -8.17
CA LYS A 1135 31.01 -50.15 -8.09
C LYS A 1135 32.19 -50.54 -7.20
N PRO A 1136 32.05 -51.51 -6.27
CA PRO A 1136 33.13 -51.93 -5.41
C PRO A 1136 34.17 -52.74 -6.19
N LEU A 1137 35.39 -52.22 -6.34
CA LEU A 1137 36.56 -53.04 -6.67
C LEU A 1137 37.07 -53.71 -5.39
N ARG A 1138 36.83 -55.02 -5.28
CA ARG A 1138 37.52 -55.87 -4.30
C ARG A 1138 38.94 -56.15 -4.80
N GLY A 1139 39.95 -55.81 -4.00
CA GLY A 1139 41.34 -56.27 -4.19
C GLY A 1139 42.29 -55.58 -3.22
N PRO A 1140 43.18 -56.30 -2.51
CA PRO A 1140 43.98 -55.75 -1.41
C PRO A 1140 45.15 -54.90 -1.90
N SER A 1141 45.46 -53.86 -1.13
CA SER A 1141 46.57 -52.93 -1.33
C SER A 1141 47.95 -53.61 -1.32
N PRO A 1142 48.90 -53.15 -2.16
CA PRO A 1142 50.34 -53.22 -1.87
C PRO A 1142 50.91 -51.84 -1.45
N PRO A 1143 52.08 -51.80 -0.78
CA PRO A 1143 52.54 -50.64 -0.04
C PRO A 1143 53.29 -49.59 -0.88
N LEU A 1144 53.34 -48.39 -0.31
CA LEU A 1144 54.01 -47.16 -0.74
C LEU A 1144 55.48 -47.33 -1.19
N ALA A 1145 55.87 -46.58 -2.23
CA ALA A 1145 57.25 -46.13 -2.45
C ALA A 1145 57.26 -44.71 -3.09
N PRO A 1146 58.28 -43.87 -2.82
CA PRO A 1146 58.24 -42.41 -3.00
C PRO A 1146 59.05 -41.91 -4.21
N PHE A 1147 59.03 -40.59 -4.43
CA PHE A 1147 59.86 -39.78 -5.36
C PHE A 1147 59.43 -39.79 -6.85
N ALA A 1148 59.53 -38.73 -7.65
CA ALA A 1148 60.07 -37.37 -7.53
C ALA A 1148 59.54 -36.49 -8.69
N SER A 1149 59.67 -35.16 -8.52
CA SER A 1149 60.00 -34.12 -9.53
C SER A 1149 59.29 -34.09 -10.90
N ALA A 1150 58.49 -33.02 -11.11
CA ALA A 1150 58.54 -31.99 -12.18
C ALA A 1150 59.12 -32.36 -13.58
N PRO A 1151 58.59 -31.80 -14.69
CA PRO A 1151 58.24 -30.39 -14.86
C PRO A 1151 56.78 -30.07 -15.20
#